data_AF-A0A965CF62-F1
#
_entry.id   AF-A0A965CF62-F1
#
_cell.length_a   1.000
_cell.length_b   1.000
_cell.length_c   1.000
_cell.angle_alpha   90.00
_cell.angle_beta   90.00
_cell.angle_gamma   90.00
#
_symmetry.space_group_name_H-M   'P 1'
#
loop_
_entity.id
_entity.type
_entity.pdbx_description
1 polymer ?
#
loop_
_entity_poly.entity_id
_entity_poly.type
_entity_poly.pdbx_seq_one_letter_code
_entity_poly.pdbx_strand_id
1 'polypeptide(L)'
;MSTANRYYAGTTVSRYLSPDGRAWAGVLFQSGKPVLDAELQLEQDAAGNLVDQVQSAYLPSGFLRPQGGVGGSGDYITIPPPTTDAFDLAAATAMVAGYPVRVEFANTATPNRNRVILSPPPVLGGAPPDVKRTDFVFLEMWLALVAPSPRASGTVTVLPALPAPGDTVVLNGLPLTAVAAAPAVDQFLIGGDEFTTAANIASAINNPANSFSTFVSASSGGTDTVTVKAVVPGAAGNLITLSTTGGAMVPSGATLAGGADRPNKPTQDTIFRNGCVQAPGPVNLPDDLADPVIDAETTQRVQIQWRFRVTGQSEAVNFKTQPFGFENLNVRAQGSQGAPVVGYPFVSADTTSVVGGSSAVAYGRRDGGLWVAGDGTSGSAAALGTADGFVYAIPVAMVFRRNDAYLGGAGVGFDPLNNTNGALPYGHGPFVNPAVGVIPPNASDRPDGLFCDVIVQGDILDLRRSVVPTGIDLTAELSRQVQALLDGQNRTWAVDGGDKNVLGAGSGDVSTRYLVCNQIGRDNAHGGAIPTSGDTTRGTTIRNFDHVARRFGAQQVVERFVVEVRPGYTPVPSGTDPVGHPGAYNMQANVGYAGWADSDVIHIDLTQLNATSLGSFDPTTNTYAGFVGSRLGACRLIPLEDLAAHVEHPDEFRRELKALDVPPGAHHPVALGPLVRDRELVLPDFRAAKAAMSLPVKVALPGPYLLARTLWLDCLLERHYRDRETLANDVCQVLRDEAAHLLAEGAAIVQFDEPVL
;
A
#
# COMPACT_ATOMS: atom_id res chain seq x y z
N MET A 1 2.20 21.53 -29.85
CA MET A 1 3.45 22.16 -30.35
C MET A 1 3.56 23.52 -29.70
N SER A 2 4.58 23.75 -28.87
CA SER A 2 4.83 25.08 -28.32
C SER A 2 5.12 26.06 -29.46
N THR A 3 4.77 27.33 -29.26
CA THR A 3 4.97 28.46 -30.19
C THR A 3 6.44 28.65 -30.61
N ALA A 4 7.40 28.05 -29.91
CA ALA A 4 8.84 28.14 -30.17
C ALA A 4 9.30 27.41 -31.45
N ASN A 5 8.70 26.26 -31.79
CA ASN A 5 9.02 25.53 -33.03
C ASN A 5 8.68 26.32 -34.31
N ARG A 6 7.99 27.45 -34.18
CA ARG A 6 7.62 28.34 -35.28
C ARG A 6 8.71 29.36 -35.65
N TYR A 7 9.64 29.67 -34.75
CA TYR A 7 10.60 30.78 -34.92
C TYR A 7 12.06 30.36 -35.16
N TYR A 8 12.43 29.11 -34.85
CA TYR A 8 13.82 28.64 -34.90
C TYR A 8 14.08 27.49 -35.88
N ALA A 9 13.15 27.22 -36.81
CA ALA A 9 13.36 26.21 -37.83
C ALA A 9 14.43 26.69 -38.84
N GLY A 10 15.67 26.21 -38.71
CA GLY A 10 16.73 26.36 -39.72
C GLY A 10 17.79 27.44 -39.46
N THR A 11 17.89 28.01 -38.25
CA THR A 11 19.01 28.92 -37.91
C THR A 11 20.25 28.13 -37.49
N THR A 12 21.41 28.40 -38.10
CA THR A 12 22.71 27.78 -37.78
C THR A 12 23.40 28.35 -36.54
N VAL A 13 22.75 29.27 -35.82
CA VAL A 13 23.39 30.11 -34.77
C VAL A 13 22.82 29.85 -33.36
N SER A 14 21.57 29.41 -33.23
CA SER A 14 20.89 29.21 -31.93
C SER A 14 19.92 28.03 -32.00
N ARG A 15 19.82 27.25 -30.91
CA ARG A 15 18.92 26.09 -30.77
C ARG A 15 18.15 26.16 -29.45
N TYR A 16 16.93 25.62 -29.42
CA TYR A 16 16.14 25.51 -28.19
C TYR A 16 16.31 24.13 -27.56
N LEU A 17 16.61 24.11 -26.26
CA LEU A 17 16.69 22.90 -25.44
C LEU A 17 15.52 22.88 -24.47
N SER A 18 14.58 21.95 -24.67
CA SER A 18 13.43 21.83 -23.77
C SER A 18 13.81 21.07 -22.49
N PRO A 19 13.48 21.59 -21.29
CA PRO A 19 13.61 20.83 -20.05
C PRO A 19 12.52 19.76 -19.87
N ASP A 20 11.47 19.77 -20.70
CA ASP A 20 10.27 18.96 -20.52
C ASP A 20 10.58 17.47 -20.54
N GLY A 21 10.18 16.77 -19.48
CA GLY A 21 10.39 15.33 -19.33
C GLY A 21 11.86 14.91 -19.22
N ARG A 22 12.82 15.84 -19.14
CA ARG A 22 14.24 15.54 -18.95
C ARG A 22 14.65 15.55 -17.48
N ALA A 23 13.89 16.20 -16.59
CA ALA A 23 14.14 16.25 -15.15
C ALA A 23 15.54 16.80 -14.79
N TRP A 24 15.94 17.90 -15.43
CA TRP A 24 17.20 18.57 -15.13
C TRP A 24 17.11 19.32 -13.79
N ALA A 25 18.06 19.06 -12.90
CA ALA A 25 18.27 19.86 -11.69
C ALA A 25 19.13 21.09 -11.94
N GLY A 26 20.02 21.05 -12.96
CA GLY A 26 20.88 22.18 -13.31
C GLY A 26 21.84 21.88 -14.46
N VAL A 27 22.51 22.93 -14.93
CA VAL A 27 23.52 22.90 -15.99
C VAL A 27 24.90 23.15 -15.37
N LEU A 28 25.92 22.39 -15.77
CA LEU A 28 27.32 22.62 -15.38
C LEU A 28 28.11 23.16 -16.57
N PHE A 29 28.60 24.38 -16.41
CA PHE A 29 29.55 24.98 -17.34
C PHE A 29 30.96 24.46 -17.10
N GLN A 30 31.67 24.13 -18.18
CA GLN A 30 33.02 23.60 -18.11
C GLN A 30 34.06 24.71 -18.28
N SER A 31 35.10 24.67 -17.45
CA SER A 31 36.22 25.59 -17.57
C SER A 31 36.91 25.43 -18.94
N GLY A 32 37.16 26.55 -19.62
CA GLY A 32 37.82 26.57 -20.94
C GLY A 32 36.93 26.13 -22.12
N LYS A 33 35.64 25.92 -21.91
CA LYS A 33 34.66 25.62 -22.98
C LYS A 33 33.75 26.82 -23.23
N PRO A 34 33.30 27.03 -24.49
CA PRO A 34 32.37 28.11 -24.80
C PRO A 34 31.00 27.86 -24.17
N VAL A 35 30.41 28.91 -23.61
CA VAL A 35 29.02 28.91 -23.14
C VAL A 35 28.12 29.23 -24.33
N LEU A 36 27.11 28.37 -24.57
CA LEU A 36 26.13 28.56 -25.64
C LEU A 36 24.88 29.27 -25.10
N ASP A 37 24.23 30.06 -25.95
CA ASP A 37 22.98 30.75 -25.63
C ASP A 37 21.83 29.77 -25.30
N ALA A 38 21.78 28.65 -26.02
CA ALA A 38 20.84 27.56 -25.78
C ALA A 38 20.92 26.98 -24.35
N GLU A 39 22.13 26.93 -23.78
CA GLU A 39 22.37 26.40 -22.43
C GLU A 39 21.97 27.41 -21.36
N LEU A 40 22.18 28.71 -21.61
CA LEU A 40 21.69 29.78 -20.74
C LEU A 40 20.16 29.83 -20.71
N GLN A 41 19.51 29.63 -21.86
CA GLN A 41 18.06 29.52 -21.93
C GLN A 41 17.56 28.27 -21.19
N LEU A 42 18.21 27.13 -21.38
CA LEU A 42 17.88 25.91 -20.64
C LEU A 42 18.02 26.11 -19.13
N GLU A 43 19.09 26.78 -18.68
CA GLU A 43 19.29 27.10 -17.27
C GLU A 43 18.18 28.01 -16.75
N GLN A 44 17.74 29.01 -17.51
CA GLN A 44 16.61 29.88 -17.14
C GLN A 44 15.28 29.12 -17.08
N ASP A 45 14.99 28.25 -18.05
CA ASP A 45 13.76 27.45 -18.08
C ASP A 45 13.79 26.38 -16.96
N ALA A 46 14.95 25.76 -16.72
CA ALA A 46 15.16 24.83 -15.61
C ALA A 46 15.07 25.56 -14.26
N ALA A 47 15.60 26.78 -14.16
CA ALA A 47 15.49 27.66 -13.00
C ALA A 47 14.11 28.35 -12.88
N GLY A 48 13.26 28.32 -13.90
CA GLY A 48 11.83 28.62 -13.74
C GLY A 48 11.19 27.69 -12.72
N ASN A 49 11.66 26.44 -12.65
CA ASN A 49 11.32 25.50 -11.58
C ASN A 49 11.98 25.84 -10.24
N LEU A 50 12.88 26.83 -10.15
CA LEU A 50 13.47 27.28 -8.88
C LEU A 50 12.41 27.94 -7.98
N VAL A 51 11.41 28.62 -8.56
CA VAL A 51 10.26 29.13 -7.77
C VAL A 51 9.50 27.95 -7.14
N ASP A 52 9.33 26.85 -7.87
CA ASP A 52 8.77 25.60 -7.35
C ASP A 52 9.72 24.93 -6.34
N GLN A 53 11.05 25.00 -6.53
CA GLN A 53 12.07 24.50 -5.60
C GLN A 53 12.14 25.31 -4.30
N VAL A 54 11.96 26.63 -4.35
CA VAL A 54 11.93 27.51 -3.17
C VAL A 54 10.62 27.30 -2.40
N GLN A 55 9.48 27.16 -3.07
CA GLN A 55 8.23 26.77 -2.42
C GLN A 55 8.32 25.35 -1.83
N SER A 56 9.01 24.42 -2.51
CA SER A 56 9.18 23.04 -2.03
C SER A 56 10.33 22.83 -1.04
N ALA A 57 11.25 23.79 -0.88
CA ALA A 57 12.18 23.83 0.24
C ALA A 57 11.45 24.00 1.59
N TYR A 58 10.16 24.31 1.59
CA TYR A 58 9.28 24.26 2.76
C TYR A 58 8.38 23.02 2.80
N LEU A 59 8.26 22.28 1.69
CA LEU A 59 7.47 21.05 1.65
C LEU A 59 8.30 19.87 2.17
N PRO A 60 7.74 19.03 3.04
CA PRO A 60 8.37 17.78 3.42
C PRO A 60 8.36 16.80 2.25
N SER A 61 9.26 15.81 2.27
CA SER A 61 9.31 14.77 1.25
C SER A 61 8.13 13.81 1.37
N GLY A 62 7.56 13.40 0.22
CA GLY A 62 6.39 12.56 0.11
C GLY A 62 5.69 12.70 -1.24
N PHE A 63 4.48 12.15 -1.39
CA PHE A 63 3.71 12.19 -2.63
C PHE A 63 2.68 13.32 -2.60
N LEU A 64 2.64 14.14 -3.66
CA LEU A 64 1.64 15.19 -3.80
C LEU A 64 0.27 14.56 -4.02
N ARG A 65 -0.69 14.87 -3.13
CA ARG A 65 -2.07 14.38 -3.22
C ARG A 65 -3.07 15.44 -2.81
N PRO A 66 -4.27 15.46 -3.42
CA PRO A 66 -5.36 16.30 -2.95
C PRO A 66 -5.92 15.77 -1.62
N GLN A 67 -6.38 16.69 -0.77
CA GLN A 67 -7.12 16.33 0.44
C GLN A 67 -8.46 15.67 0.08
N GLY A 68 -8.83 14.60 0.80
CA GLY A 68 -10.14 13.93 0.63
C GLY A 68 -10.24 12.96 -0.56
N GLY A 69 -9.13 12.67 -1.25
CA GLY A 69 -9.10 11.62 -2.28
C GLY A 69 -9.47 10.24 -1.71
N VAL A 70 -9.99 9.36 -2.57
CA VAL A 70 -10.16 7.92 -2.28
C VAL A 70 -8.81 7.40 -1.74
N GLY A 71 -8.82 6.61 -0.67
CA GLY A 71 -7.59 6.16 0.01
C GLY A 71 -6.51 5.66 -0.97
N GLY A 72 -5.24 5.79 -0.59
CA GLY A 72 -4.09 5.50 -1.47
C GLY A 72 -4.04 4.08 -2.07
N SER A 73 -4.87 3.16 -1.59
CA SER A 73 -5.11 1.83 -2.15
C SER A 73 -5.63 1.85 -3.59
N GLY A 74 -6.33 2.91 -4.02
CA GLY A 74 -6.85 3.05 -5.40
C GLY A 74 -5.78 3.27 -6.47
N ASP A 75 -4.59 3.73 -6.08
CA ASP A 75 -3.46 3.91 -7.01
C ASP A 75 -2.78 2.59 -7.37
N TYR A 76 -2.94 1.56 -6.54
CA TYR A 76 -2.37 0.24 -6.75
C TYR A 76 -3.30 -0.59 -7.62
N ILE A 77 -2.79 -1.00 -8.77
CA ILE A 77 -3.56 -1.63 -9.82
C ILE A 77 -3.03 -3.06 -9.96
N THR A 78 -3.74 -3.99 -9.35
CA THR A 78 -3.44 -5.42 -9.42
C THR A 78 -3.58 -5.91 -10.85
N ILE A 79 -2.64 -6.74 -11.29
CA ILE A 79 -2.62 -7.27 -12.65
C ILE A 79 -3.18 -8.69 -12.56
N PRO A 80 -4.24 -9.04 -13.32
CA PRO A 80 -4.73 -10.41 -13.33
C PRO A 80 -3.68 -11.36 -13.94
N PRO A 81 -3.73 -12.65 -13.59
CA PRO A 81 -2.90 -13.67 -14.23
C PRO A 81 -3.04 -13.64 -15.77
N PRO A 82 -1.99 -14.02 -16.53
CA PRO A 82 -0.81 -14.78 -16.11
C PRO A 82 0.37 -13.92 -15.65
N THR A 83 0.21 -12.61 -15.44
CA THR A 83 1.29 -11.78 -14.90
C THR A 83 1.54 -12.15 -13.44
N THR A 84 2.79 -12.50 -13.12
CA THR A 84 3.22 -12.87 -11.77
C THR A 84 4.20 -11.83 -11.22
N ASP A 85 4.33 -11.79 -9.89
CA ASP A 85 5.30 -11.01 -9.13
C ASP A 85 5.31 -9.51 -9.45
N ALA A 86 4.18 -8.96 -9.89
CA ALA A 86 4.10 -7.55 -10.24
C ALA A 86 2.72 -6.95 -9.97
N PHE A 87 2.73 -5.65 -9.72
CA PHE A 87 1.54 -4.80 -9.73
C PHE A 87 1.88 -3.47 -10.40
N ASP A 88 0.86 -2.80 -10.93
CA ASP A 88 1.04 -1.46 -11.49
C ASP A 88 0.69 -0.39 -10.43
N LEU A 89 1.42 0.72 -10.44
CA LEU A 89 1.16 1.91 -9.64
C LEU A 89 0.86 3.08 -10.60
N ALA A 90 -0.20 3.83 -10.30
CA ALA A 90 -0.51 5.05 -11.06
C ALA A 90 0.65 6.06 -10.98
N ALA A 91 0.84 6.83 -12.05
CA ALA A 91 1.83 7.90 -12.04
C ALA A 91 1.46 8.99 -11.02
N ALA A 92 2.48 9.51 -10.34
CA ALA A 92 2.33 10.55 -9.34
C ALA A 92 3.54 11.49 -9.35
N THR A 93 3.38 12.67 -8.76
CA THR A 93 4.51 13.56 -8.49
C THR A 93 4.90 13.41 -7.02
N ALA A 94 6.15 13.05 -6.77
CA ALA A 94 6.74 13.01 -5.43
C ALA A 94 7.61 14.25 -5.22
N MET A 95 7.62 14.78 -4.00
CA MET A 95 8.62 15.71 -3.53
C MET A 95 9.70 14.92 -2.79
N VAL A 96 10.95 15.03 -3.22
CA VAL A 96 12.08 14.30 -2.61
C VAL A 96 13.22 15.27 -2.39
N ALA A 97 13.57 15.54 -1.13
CA ALA A 97 14.63 16.47 -0.74
C ALA A 97 14.50 17.89 -1.36
N GLY A 98 13.28 18.33 -1.65
CA GLY A 98 13.01 19.61 -2.34
C GLY A 98 13.00 19.54 -3.87
N TYR A 99 13.17 18.35 -4.46
CA TYR A 99 13.05 18.13 -5.90
C TYR A 99 11.68 17.53 -6.26
N PRO A 100 10.92 18.14 -7.20
CA PRO A 100 9.74 17.50 -7.77
C PRO A 100 10.15 16.38 -8.72
N VAL A 101 9.71 15.16 -8.44
CA VAL A 101 9.99 13.95 -9.21
C VAL A 101 8.70 13.44 -9.82
N ARG A 102 8.62 13.41 -11.16
CA ARG A 102 7.53 12.77 -11.88
C ARG A 102 7.78 11.26 -11.96
N VAL A 103 7.03 10.49 -11.17
CA VAL A 103 7.17 9.03 -11.05
C VAL A 103 6.29 8.34 -12.08
N GLU A 104 6.88 7.98 -13.22
CA GLU A 104 6.20 7.35 -14.37
C GLU A 104 7.17 6.50 -15.21
N PHE A 105 6.64 5.48 -15.91
CA PHE A 105 7.32 4.60 -16.87
C PHE A 105 8.28 3.55 -16.30
N ALA A 106 8.32 3.34 -14.98
CA ALA A 106 9.13 2.25 -14.43
C ALA A 106 8.68 0.90 -15.00
N ASN A 107 9.56 0.17 -15.69
CA ASN A 107 9.32 -1.14 -16.32
C ASN A 107 8.08 -1.22 -17.24
N THR A 108 7.58 -0.10 -17.78
CA THR A 108 6.42 -0.08 -18.67
C THR A 108 6.49 1.08 -19.67
N ALA A 109 6.04 0.84 -20.90
CA ALA A 109 5.87 1.89 -21.91
C ALA A 109 4.49 2.55 -21.86
N THR A 110 3.61 2.11 -20.95
CA THR A 110 2.25 2.64 -20.83
C THR A 110 2.27 3.99 -20.09
N PRO A 111 1.75 5.08 -20.69
CA PRO A 111 1.66 6.36 -20.00
C PRO A 111 0.82 6.29 -18.73
N ASN A 112 1.15 7.13 -17.76
CA ASN A 112 0.56 7.24 -16.43
C ASN A 112 0.64 5.95 -15.58
N ARG A 113 1.58 5.06 -15.88
CA ARG A 113 1.78 3.78 -15.17
C ARG A 113 3.23 3.56 -14.78
N ASN A 114 3.40 2.78 -13.73
CA ASN A 114 4.65 2.21 -13.28
C ASN A 114 4.41 0.74 -12.97
N ARG A 115 5.27 -0.16 -13.44
CA ARG A 115 5.23 -1.58 -13.11
C ARG A 115 6.29 -1.89 -12.05
N VAL A 116 5.82 -2.23 -10.85
CA VAL A 116 6.68 -2.66 -9.75
C VAL A 116 6.84 -4.17 -9.85
N ILE A 117 8.07 -4.64 -10.06
CA ILE A 117 8.41 -6.06 -10.18
C ILE A 117 9.07 -6.50 -8.87
N LEU A 118 8.53 -7.55 -8.27
CA LEU A 118 8.98 -8.13 -7.01
C LEU A 118 9.90 -9.33 -7.28
N SER A 119 10.72 -9.71 -6.30
CA SER A 119 11.48 -10.97 -6.43
C SER A 119 10.55 -12.17 -6.23
N PRO A 120 10.90 -13.35 -6.78
CA PRO A 120 10.08 -14.56 -6.68
C PRO A 120 9.63 -14.87 -5.23
N PRO A 121 8.47 -15.53 -5.05
CA PRO A 121 7.97 -15.86 -3.72
C PRO A 121 9.00 -16.66 -2.90
N PRO A 122 9.09 -16.43 -1.57
CA PRO A 122 9.97 -17.21 -0.72
C PRO A 122 9.50 -18.68 -0.64
N VAL A 123 10.42 -19.63 -0.63
CA VAL A 123 10.13 -21.09 -0.57
C VAL A 123 9.59 -21.54 0.79
N LEU A 124 10.15 -21.03 1.89
CA LEU A 124 9.70 -21.34 3.25
C LEU A 124 10.04 -20.15 4.16
N GLY A 125 9.13 -19.75 5.05
CA GLY A 125 9.44 -18.79 6.10
C GLY A 125 10.41 -19.44 7.09
N GLY A 126 11.71 -19.22 6.90
CA GLY A 126 12.77 -19.77 7.74
C GLY A 126 12.58 -19.42 9.22
N ALA A 127 13.22 -20.19 10.09
CA ALA A 127 13.31 -19.86 11.51
C ALA A 127 14.14 -18.55 11.70
N PRO A 128 13.78 -17.67 12.64
CA PRO A 128 12.74 -17.84 13.65
C PRO A 128 11.30 -17.58 13.12
N PRO A 129 10.29 -18.19 13.78
CA PRO A 129 8.90 -18.23 13.30
C PRO A 129 8.22 -16.87 13.12
N ASP A 130 8.74 -15.78 13.68
CA ASP A 130 8.15 -14.44 13.75
C ASP A 130 8.43 -13.50 12.56
N VAL A 131 9.32 -13.87 11.63
CA VAL A 131 9.67 -13.01 10.48
C VAL A 131 9.39 -13.70 9.16
N LYS A 132 8.21 -13.45 8.59
CA LYS A 132 7.92 -13.79 7.19
C LYS A 132 8.38 -12.64 6.29
N ARG A 133 8.88 -12.98 5.09
CA ARG A 133 9.39 -11.99 4.14
C ARG A 133 8.28 -11.02 3.74
N THR A 134 8.48 -9.75 4.07
CA THR A 134 7.71 -8.63 3.53
C THR A 134 8.62 -7.86 2.59
N ASP A 135 8.16 -7.67 1.35
CA ASP A 135 8.89 -6.91 0.36
C ASP A 135 8.62 -5.42 0.60
N PHE A 136 9.66 -4.67 0.88
CA PHE A 136 9.61 -3.24 1.06
C PHE A 136 9.91 -2.55 -0.26
N VAL A 137 8.97 -1.74 -0.73
CA VAL A 137 9.07 -0.93 -1.94
C VAL A 137 9.32 0.51 -1.54
N PHE A 138 10.36 1.11 -2.10
CA PHE A 138 10.67 2.52 -1.89
C PHE A 138 11.12 3.20 -3.18
N LEU A 139 10.95 4.51 -3.22
CA LEU A 139 11.46 5.35 -4.29
C LEU A 139 12.87 5.79 -3.89
N GLU A 140 13.86 5.40 -4.69
CA GLU A 140 15.25 5.82 -4.52
C GLU A 140 15.56 6.87 -5.59
N MET A 141 16.09 8.02 -5.19
CA MET A 141 16.41 9.17 -6.04
C MET A 141 17.82 9.67 -5.76
N TRP A 142 18.53 10.08 -6.81
CA TRP A 142 19.85 10.70 -6.70
C TRP A 142 20.06 11.72 -7.82
N LEU A 143 21.05 12.59 -7.63
CA LEU A 143 21.50 13.51 -8.65
C LEU A 143 22.61 12.85 -9.47
N ALA A 144 22.40 12.69 -10.78
CA ALA A 144 23.35 12.06 -11.67
C ALA A 144 23.95 13.09 -12.64
N LEU A 145 25.27 13.04 -12.80
CA LEU A 145 25.96 13.85 -13.80
C LEU A 145 25.83 13.18 -15.18
N VAL A 146 25.22 13.89 -16.12
CA VAL A 146 24.98 13.43 -17.50
C VAL A 146 25.78 14.30 -18.45
N ALA A 147 26.55 13.65 -19.33
CA ALA A 147 27.42 14.31 -20.29
C ALA A 147 27.14 13.80 -21.72
N PRO A 148 27.35 14.64 -22.75
CA PRO A 148 27.31 14.19 -24.14
C PRO A 148 28.39 13.14 -24.40
N SER A 149 28.05 12.08 -25.13
CA SER A 149 29.01 11.05 -25.53
C SER A 149 29.75 11.53 -26.78
N PRO A 150 31.08 11.73 -26.74
CA PRO A 150 31.82 12.14 -27.93
C PRO A 150 31.76 11.05 -29.00
N ARG A 151 31.60 11.48 -30.26
CA ARG A 151 31.65 10.61 -31.44
C ARG A 151 33.10 10.34 -31.83
N ALA A 152 33.37 9.13 -32.29
CA ALA A 152 34.65 8.84 -32.93
C ALA A 152 34.77 9.66 -34.23
N SER A 153 35.93 10.24 -34.47
CA SER A 153 36.22 11.04 -35.66
C SER A 153 37.60 10.75 -36.21
N GLY A 154 37.79 11.04 -37.49
CA GLY A 154 39.05 10.95 -38.22
C GLY A 154 39.02 11.93 -39.38
N THR A 155 40.17 12.24 -39.95
CA THR A 155 40.26 13.15 -41.09
C THR A 155 40.89 12.51 -42.30
N VAL A 156 40.54 12.99 -43.48
CA VAL A 156 41.20 12.71 -44.74
C VAL A 156 41.61 14.04 -45.36
N THR A 157 42.90 14.32 -45.41
CA THR A 157 43.44 15.51 -46.05
C THR A 157 43.71 15.23 -47.53
N VAL A 158 43.11 16.03 -48.40
CA VAL A 158 43.34 15.97 -49.85
C VAL A 158 44.55 16.84 -50.18
N LEU A 159 45.55 16.27 -50.85
CA LEU A 159 46.77 16.99 -51.23
C LEU A 159 46.56 17.73 -52.57
N PRO A 160 47.32 18.80 -52.84
CA PRO A 160 47.22 19.57 -54.10
C PRO A 160 47.48 18.77 -55.38
N ALA A 161 48.12 17.59 -55.27
CA ALA A 161 48.34 16.70 -56.41
C ALA A 161 47.05 16.05 -56.94
N LEU A 162 45.96 16.08 -56.14
CA LEU A 162 44.66 15.47 -56.38
C LEU A 162 44.69 13.94 -56.57
N PRO A 163 43.62 13.22 -56.16
CA PRO A 163 43.52 11.78 -56.40
C PRO A 163 43.37 11.45 -57.88
N ALA A 164 43.92 10.31 -58.31
CA ALA A 164 43.71 9.78 -59.65
C ALA A 164 42.36 9.04 -59.73
N PRO A 165 41.72 8.96 -60.92
CA PRO A 165 40.54 8.12 -61.09
C PRO A 165 40.84 6.67 -60.69
N GLY A 166 40.01 6.10 -59.81
CA GLY A 166 40.21 4.77 -59.22
C GLY A 166 40.88 4.77 -57.83
N ASP A 167 41.42 5.90 -57.36
CA ASP A 167 41.80 6.05 -55.95
C ASP A 167 40.56 6.02 -55.06
N THR A 168 40.70 5.54 -53.82
CA THR A 168 39.57 5.27 -52.93
C THR A 168 39.80 5.80 -51.53
N VAL A 169 38.72 6.23 -50.88
CA VAL A 169 38.64 6.36 -49.43
C VAL A 169 37.85 5.16 -48.92
N VAL A 170 38.46 4.30 -48.12
CA VAL A 170 37.84 3.08 -47.59
C VAL A 170 37.42 3.30 -46.15
N LEU A 171 36.13 3.14 -45.89
CA LEU A 171 35.49 3.33 -44.59
C LEU A 171 34.82 2.02 -44.16
N ASN A 172 35.27 1.44 -43.06
CA ASN A 172 34.78 0.14 -42.57
C ASN A 172 34.77 -0.97 -43.65
N GLY A 173 35.79 -0.98 -44.52
CA GLY A 173 35.90 -1.92 -45.66
C GLY A 173 35.11 -1.55 -46.92
N LEU A 174 34.31 -0.48 -46.90
CA LEU A 174 33.55 0.00 -48.07
C LEU A 174 34.34 1.10 -48.81
N PRO A 175 34.64 0.94 -50.11
CA PRO A 175 35.40 1.93 -50.87
C PRO A 175 34.50 3.03 -51.46
N LEU A 176 34.89 4.29 -51.27
CA LEU A 176 34.37 5.44 -51.97
C LEU A 176 35.37 5.84 -53.07
N THR A 177 34.99 5.71 -54.35
CA THR A 177 35.95 5.75 -55.47
C THR A 177 35.97 7.10 -56.19
N ALA A 178 37.17 7.61 -56.48
CA ALA A 178 37.41 8.83 -57.23
C ALA A 178 37.13 8.63 -58.72
N VAL A 179 36.39 9.55 -59.34
CA VAL A 179 36.11 9.54 -60.79
C VAL A 179 36.31 10.90 -61.44
N ALA A 180 36.67 10.91 -62.72
CA ALA A 180 36.81 12.13 -63.53
C ALA A 180 35.52 12.55 -64.27
N ALA A 181 34.42 11.81 -64.08
CA ALA A 181 33.13 12.04 -64.71
C ALA A 181 32.01 11.99 -63.66
N ALA A 182 30.74 12.16 -64.09
CA ALA A 182 29.60 12.14 -63.17
C ALA A 182 29.63 10.89 -62.27
N PRO A 183 29.60 11.05 -60.93
CA PRO A 183 29.76 9.94 -60.00
C PRO A 183 28.50 9.05 -59.96
N ALA A 184 28.71 7.73 -59.97
CA ALA A 184 27.69 6.74 -59.64
C ALA A 184 27.61 6.51 -58.11
N VAL A 185 26.85 5.49 -57.69
CA VAL A 185 26.78 5.09 -56.27
C VAL A 185 28.19 4.72 -55.77
N ASP A 186 28.50 5.16 -54.55
CA ASP A 186 29.79 4.98 -53.88
C ASP A 186 31.00 5.56 -54.65
N GLN A 187 30.76 6.66 -55.38
CA GLN A 187 31.78 7.42 -56.07
C GLN A 187 31.73 8.92 -55.72
N PHE A 188 32.87 9.59 -55.89
CA PHE A 188 32.97 11.05 -55.78
C PHE A 188 33.71 11.63 -56.99
N LEU A 189 33.30 12.82 -57.41
CA LEU A 189 33.94 13.55 -58.50
C LEU A 189 35.23 14.23 -58.00
N ILE A 190 36.33 14.07 -58.74
CA ILE A 190 37.57 14.79 -58.50
C ILE A 190 37.35 16.27 -58.90
N GLY A 191 37.56 17.18 -57.95
CA GLY A 191 37.36 18.63 -58.16
C GLY A 191 38.52 19.28 -58.93
N GLY A 192 38.38 20.58 -59.20
CA GLY A 192 39.46 21.37 -59.83
C GLY A 192 40.61 21.73 -58.87
N ASP A 193 40.35 21.63 -57.56
CA ASP A 193 41.30 21.88 -56.47
C ASP A 193 41.01 20.94 -55.28
N GLU A 194 41.87 20.98 -54.26
CA GLU A 194 41.78 20.17 -53.05
C GLU A 194 40.51 20.45 -52.24
N PHE A 195 40.06 21.71 -52.20
CA PHE A 195 38.86 22.15 -51.46
C PHE A 195 37.58 21.60 -52.07
N THR A 196 37.45 21.69 -53.40
CA THR A 196 36.32 21.17 -54.16
C THR A 196 36.29 19.65 -54.09
N THR A 197 37.45 19.01 -54.16
CA THR A 197 37.56 17.54 -54.02
C THR A 197 37.13 17.10 -52.62
N ALA A 198 37.60 17.76 -51.57
CA ALA A 198 37.19 17.49 -50.19
C ALA A 198 35.68 17.69 -49.98
N ALA A 199 35.10 18.76 -50.53
CA ALA A 199 33.65 19.00 -50.50
C ALA A 199 32.85 17.89 -51.23
N ASN A 200 33.35 17.40 -52.37
CA ASN A 200 32.74 16.30 -53.10
C ASN A 200 32.80 14.98 -52.32
N ILE A 201 33.91 14.68 -51.65
CA ILE A 201 34.03 13.50 -50.77
C ILE A 201 33.01 13.60 -49.63
N ALA A 202 32.94 14.74 -48.93
CA ALA A 202 32.00 14.93 -47.83
C ALA A 202 30.54 14.78 -48.29
N SER A 203 30.20 15.36 -49.45
CA SER A 203 28.87 15.27 -50.05
C SER A 203 28.51 13.83 -50.44
N ALA A 204 29.48 13.09 -50.97
CA ALA A 204 29.28 11.68 -51.35
C ALA A 204 29.07 10.78 -50.12
N ILE A 205 29.81 10.99 -49.03
CA ILE A 205 29.62 10.23 -47.78
C ILE A 205 28.21 10.49 -47.20
N ASN A 206 27.76 11.74 -47.21
CA ASN A 206 26.45 12.12 -46.65
C ASN A 206 25.27 11.81 -47.58
N ASN A 207 25.50 11.38 -48.82
CA ASN A 207 24.43 11.07 -49.76
C ASN A 207 23.74 9.77 -49.34
N PRO A 208 22.42 9.78 -49.01
CA PRO A 208 21.70 8.57 -48.60
C PRO A 208 21.59 7.51 -49.72
N ALA A 209 21.86 7.88 -50.98
CA ALA A 209 21.97 6.92 -52.07
C ALA A 209 23.27 6.10 -52.05
N ASN A 210 24.26 6.53 -51.26
CA ASN A 210 25.53 5.84 -51.05
C ASN A 210 25.51 5.04 -49.73
N SER A 211 26.46 4.11 -49.61
CA SER A 211 26.48 3.08 -48.56
C SER A 211 26.90 3.59 -47.17
N PHE A 212 27.33 4.85 -47.02
CA PHE A 212 28.04 5.35 -45.83
C PHE A 212 27.18 6.01 -44.75
N SER A 213 26.07 6.64 -45.16
CA SER A 213 25.23 7.52 -44.31
C SER A 213 24.61 6.85 -43.08
N THR A 214 24.63 5.52 -43.00
CA THR A 214 24.10 4.75 -41.86
C THR A 214 25.10 4.63 -40.70
N PHE A 215 26.40 4.83 -40.95
CA PHE A 215 27.45 4.63 -39.93
C PHE A 215 28.46 5.77 -39.83
N VAL A 216 28.63 6.60 -40.87
CA VAL A 216 29.45 7.81 -40.81
C VAL A 216 28.77 9.02 -41.47
N SER A 217 29.12 10.20 -40.98
CA SER A 217 28.85 11.49 -41.62
C SER A 217 30.16 12.22 -41.87
N ALA A 218 30.18 13.18 -42.80
CA ALA A 218 31.39 13.92 -43.14
C ALA A 218 31.16 15.42 -43.32
N SER A 219 32.19 16.23 -43.10
CA SER A 219 32.20 17.66 -43.41
C SER A 219 33.61 18.09 -43.78
N SER A 220 33.75 18.91 -44.84
CA SER A 220 35.03 19.52 -45.19
C SER A 220 35.24 20.89 -44.56
N GLY A 221 34.17 21.54 -44.06
CA GLY A 221 34.23 22.89 -43.49
C GLY A 221 34.78 23.97 -44.45
N GLY A 222 34.78 23.70 -45.77
CA GLY A 222 35.43 24.56 -46.77
C GLY A 222 36.95 24.48 -46.80
N THR A 223 37.55 23.44 -46.19
CA THR A 223 38.99 23.20 -46.15
C THR A 223 39.38 22.02 -47.06
N ASP A 224 40.69 21.78 -47.19
CA ASP A 224 41.28 20.62 -47.87
C ASP A 224 41.10 19.30 -47.10
N THR A 225 40.53 19.36 -45.90
CA THR A 225 40.45 18.25 -44.96
C THR A 225 39.00 17.85 -44.72
N VAL A 226 38.69 16.59 -45.02
CA VAL A 226 37.38 15.99 -44.75
C VAL A 226 37.41 15.38 -43.37
N THR A 227 36.59 15.90 -42.45
CA THR A 227 36.35 15.28 -41.15
C THR A 227 35.24 14.25 -41.29
N VAL A 228 35.54 12.99 -41.00
CA VAL A 228 34.58 11.87 -40.96
C VAL A 228 34.27 11.57 -39.50
N LYS A 229 32.98 11.45 -39.15
CA LYS A 229 32.51 11.16 -37.79
C LYS A 229 31.56 9.97 -37.79
N ALA A 230 31.58 9.20 -36.72
CA ALA A 230 30.62 8.12 -36.51
C ALA A 230 29.19 8.67 -36.31
N VAL A 231 28.20 8.01 -36.93
CA VAL A 231 26.77 8.32 -36.75
C VAL A 231 26.26 7.93 -35.37
N VAL A 232 26.88 6.95 -34.73
CA VAL A 232 26.57 6.54 -33.34
C VAL A 232 27.62 7.13 -32.39
N PRO A 233 27.23 8.03 -31.47
CA PRO A 233 28.03 8.47 -30.33
C PRO A 233 28.61 7.33 -29.48
N GLY A 234 29.73 7.61 -28.80
CA GLY A 234 30.37 6.66 -27.91
C GLY A 234 31.58 5.93 -28.52
N ALA A 235 32.06 4.93 -27.79
CA ALA A 235 33.30 4.23 -28.11
C ALA A 235 33.19 3.28 -29.32
N ALA A 236 31.97 2.85 -29.68
CA ALA A 236 31.74 1.90 -30.77
C ALA A 236 32.29 2.40 -32.12
N GLY A 237 32.21 3.71 -32.37
CA GLY A 237 32.74 4.31 -33.60
C GLY A 237 34.24 4.18 -33.78
N ASN A 238 35.01 3.92 -32.72
CA ASN A 238 36.48 3.76 -32.81
C ASN A 238 36.90 2.50 -33.59
N LEU A 239 35.96 1.58 -33.85
CA LEU A 239 36.21 0.37 -34.65
C LEU A 239 36.08 0.61 -36.16
N ILE A 240 35.56 1.77 -36.57
CA ILE A 240 35.39 2.12 -37.98
C ILE A 240 36.79 2.35 -38.58
N THR A 241 37.22 1.45 -39.47
CA THR A 241 38.50 1.58 -40.16
C THR A 241 38.46 2.72 -41.16
N LEU A 242 39.57 3.44 -41.29
CA LEU A 242 39.78 4.51 -42.27
C LEU A 242 41.10 4.26 -42.99
N SER A 243 41.03 4.12 -44.31
CA SER A 243 42.23 4.05 -45.15
C SER A 243 41.99 4.70 -46.50
N THR A 244 43.06 4.99 -47.23
CA THR A 244 43.00 5.55 -48.58
C THR A 244 43.89 4.75 -49.52
N THR A 245 43.60 4.80 -50.81
CA THR A 245 44.52 4.34 -51.86
C THR A 245 45.02 5.53 -52.67
N GLY A 246 46.21 5.39 -53.25
CA GLY A 246 46.92 6.51 -53.86
C GLY A 246 47.65 7.38 -52.82
N GLY A 247 48.52 8.28 -53.29
CA GLY A 247 49.34 9.15 -52.43
C GLY A 247 48.75 10.53 -52.16
N ALA A 248 47.62 10.86 -52.77
CA ALA A 248 47.04 12.21 -52.76
C ALA A 248 45.95 12.43 -51.69
N MET A 249 45.59 11.40 -50.92
CA MET A 249 44.63 11.48 -49.81
C MET A 249 45.25 10.85 -48.57
N VAL A 250 45.38 11.61 -47.48
CA VAL A 250 46.08 11.19 -46.27
C VAL A 250 45.10 11.05 -45.11
N PRO A 251 44.85 9.82 -44.60
CA PRO A 251 43.99 9.62 -43.45
C PRO A 251 44.72 9.95 -42.14
N SER A 252 44.02 10.43 -41.13
CA SER A 252 44.57 10.76 -39.81
C SER A 252 45.05 9.54 -39.02
N GLY A 253 44.60 8.34 -39.38
CA GLY A 253 44.90 7.08 -38.71
C GLY A 253 44.16 5.92 -39.36
N ALA A 254 44.46 4.70 -38.91
CA ALA A 254 43.87 3.47 -39.45
C ALA A 254 42.39 3.25 -39.04
N THR A 255 41.93 3.97 -38.02
CA THR A 255 40.55 3.96 -37.53
C THR A 255 40.14 5.37 -37.12
N LEU A 256 38.83 5.60 -36.96
CA LEU A 256 38.34 6.76 -36.22
C LEU A 256 38.77 6.67 -34.75
N ALA A 257 38.89 7.81 -34.08
CA ALA A 257 39.35 7.91 -32.70
C ALA A 257 38.58 8.97 -31.89
N GLY A 258 38.73 8.95 -30.57
CA GLY A 258 38.15 9.96 -29.68
C GLY A 258 36.70 9.71 -29.25
N GLY A 259 36.05 8.64 -29.73
CA GLY A 259 34.75 8.22 -29.23
C GLY A 259 34.86 7.65 -27.82
N ALA A 260 33.95 8.01 -26.92
CA ALA A 260 33.96 7.53 -25.54
C ALA A 260 32.55 7.43 -24.96
N ASP A 261 32.30 6.35 -24.22
CA ASP A 261 31.02 6.15 -23.55
C ASP A 261 30.93 7.01 -22.29
N ARG A 262 29.75 7.56 -22.03
CA ARG A 262 29.46 8.33 -20.81
C ARG A 262 28.40 7.60 -19.96
N PRO A 263 28.57 7.59 -18.63
CA PRO A 263 27.64 6.92 -17.72
C PRO A 263 26.33 7.70 -17.54
N ASN A 264 25.43 7.17 -16.71
CA ASN A 264 24.17 7.79 -16.30
C ASN A 264 23.16 8.05 -17.43
N LYS A 265 23.25 7.29 -18.52
CA LYS A 265 22.31 7.32 -19.64
C LYS A 265 21.89 5.90 -20.04
N PRO A 266 20.68 5.69 -20.56
CA PRO A 266 20.22 4.39 -21.03
C PRO A 266 21.04 3.87 -22.22
N THR A 267 21.41 4.77 -23.13
CA THR A 267 22.33 4.50 -24.25
C THR A 267 23.20 5.73 -24.48
N GLN A 268 24.14 5.67 -25.42
CA GLN A 268 24.97 6.82 -25.75
C GLN A 268 24.19 7.94 -26.49
N ASP A 269 22.98 7.62 -26.97
CA ASP A 269 22.18 8.49 -27.87
C ASP A 269 20.82 8.87 -27.28
N THR A 270 20.55 8.43 -26.05
CA THR A 270 19.27 8.66 -25.38
C THR A 270 19.46 8.96 -23.91
N ILE A 271 18.55 9.73 -23.32
CA ILE A 271 18.47 10.05 -21.89
C ILE A 271 17.22 9.45 -21.24
N PHE A 272 17.25 9.22 -19.93
CA PHE A 272 16.08 8.74 -19.20
C PHE A 272 14.98 9.79 -19.18
N ARG A 273 13.77 9.42 -19.63
CA ARG A 273 12.58 10.27 -19.48
C ARG A 273 12.19 10.35 -18.00
N ASN A 274 11.89 11.56 -17.53
CA ASN A 274 11.55 11.88 -16.14
C ASN A 274 12.59 11.38 -15.12
N GLY A 275 13.83 11.06 -15.55
CA GLY A 275 14.84 10.47 -14.68
C GLY A 275 14.63 8.98 -14.33
N CYS A 276 13.64 8.30 -14.90
CA CYS A 276 13.36 6.91 -14.55
C CYS A 276 14.39 5.96 -15.17
N VAL A 277 15.29 5.40 -14.37
CA VAL A 277 16.32 4.47 -14.89
C VAL A 277 15.78 3.08 -15.24
N GLN A 278 14.54 2.79 -14.83
CA GLN A 278 13.80 1.58 -15.15
C GLN A 278 12.92 1.74 -16.40
N ALA A 279 12.96 2.90 -17.06
CA ALA A 279 12.16 3.14 -18.27
C ALA A 279 12.68 2.29 -19.45
N PRO A 280 11.79 1.60 -20.18
CA PRO A 280 12.19 0.85 -21.36
C PRO A 280 12.63 1.77 -22.50
N GLY A 281 13.53 1.27 -23.35
CA GLY A 281 14.16 2.02 -24.46
C GLY A 281 13.24 2.96 -25.27
N PRO A 282 12.06 2.50 -25.74
CA PRO A 282 11.16 3.33 -26.56
C PRO A 282 10.60 4.60 -25.88
N VAL A 283 10.66 4.67 -24.54
CA VAL A 283 10.18 5.83 -23.77
C VAL A 283 11.27 6.90 -23.64
N ASN A 284 12.53 6.50 -23.69
CA ASN A 284 13.67 7.39 -23.49
C ASN A 284 13.72 8.49 -24.55
N LEU A 285 14.28 9.64 -24.17
CA LEU A 285 14.35 10.81 -25.03
C LEU A 285 15.67 10.82 -25.80
N PRO A 286 15.73 11.40 -27.01
CA PRO A 286 17.00 11.61 -27.70
C PRO A 286 17.99 12.43 -26.85
N ASP A 287 19.25 12.04 -26.89
CA ASP A 287 20.37 12.81 -26.36
C ASP A 287 20.65 13.98 -27.30
N ASP A 288 20.29 15.18 -26.86
CA ASP A 288 20.58 16.46 -27.52
C ASP A 288 21.59 17.28 -26.70
N LEU A 289 22.37 16.64 -25.83
CA LEU A 289 23.32 17.34 -24.97
C LEU A 289 24.42 18.01 -25.80
N ALA A 290 24.93 17.32 -26.83
CA ALA A 290 25.88 17.90 -27.78
C ALA A 290 25.14 18.75 -28.81
N ASP A 291 25.70 19.93 -29.09
CA ASP A 291 25.28 20.72 -30.24
C ASP A 291 25.69 19.99 -31.53
N PRO A 292 24.82 19.75 -32.52
CA PRO A 292 25.17 19.00 -33.72
C PRO A 292 26.12 19.73 -34.68
N VAL A 293 26.27 21.05 -34.56
CA VAL A 293 27.16 21.88 -35.41
C VAL A 293 28.58 21.88 -34.83
N ILE A 294 28.70 22.12 -33.52
CA ILE A 294 30.00 22.09 -32.83
C ILE A 294 30.44 20.64 -32.61
N ASP A 295 29.47 19.80 -32.23
CA ASP A 295 29.59 18.36 -32.00
C ASP A 295 30.80 18.02 -31.10
N ALA A 296 30.91 18.82 -30.04
CA ALA A 296 31.86 18.68 -28.96
C ALA A 296 31.18 19.03 -27.63
N GLU A 297 31.73 18.52 -26.54
CA GLU A 297 31.23 18.81 -25.19
C GLU A 297 31.49 20.28 -24.81
N THR A 298 30.40 20.99 -24.53
CA THR A 298 30.39 22.37 -24.02
C THR A 298 29.93 22.43 -22.57
N THR A 299 28.87 21.70 -22.23
CA THR A 299 28.28 21.62 -20.88
C THR A 299 27.98 20.17 -20.49
N GLN A 300 27.84 19.97 -19.17
CA GLN A 300 27.23 18.78 -18.58
C GLN A 300 25.94 19.18 -17.87
N ARG A 301 25.12 18.20 -17.49
CA ARG A 301 23.85 18.44 -16.82
C ARG A 301 23.71 17.55 -15.60
N VAL A 302 23.06 18.06 -14.55
CA VAL A 302 22.60 17.22 -13.45
C VAL A 302 21.18 16.77 -13.75
N GLN A 303 20.98 15.46 -13.88
CA GLN A 303 19.65 14.88 -13.97
C GLN A 303 19.20 14.37 -12.61
N ILE A 304 17.96 14.63 -12.24
CA ILE A 304 17.29 13.90 -11.16
C ILE A 304 17.00 12.52 -11.71
N GLN A 305 17.63 11.48 -11.16
CA GLN A 305 17.39 10.09 -11.54
C GLN A 305 16.76 9.33 -10.38
N TRP A 306 15.91 8.36 -10.70
CA TRP A 306 15.21 7.58 -9.70
C TRP A 306 14.87 6.18 -10.19
N ARG A 307 14.58 5.30 -9.23
CA ARG A 307 14.08 3.94 -9.44
C ARG A 307 13.14 3.52 -8.30
N PHE A 308 12.26 2.55 -8.56
CA PHE A 308 11.70 1.74 -7.49
C PHE A 308 12.70 0.66 -7.09
N ARG A 309 13.00 0.60 -5.80
CA ARG A 309 13.71 -0.52 -5.19
C ARG A 309 12.71 -1.39 -4.45
N VAL A 310 12.90 -2.69 -4.57
CA VAL A 310 12.15 -3.71 -3.85
C VAL A 310 13.15 -4.55 -3.09
N THR A 311 12.95 -4.71 -1.78
CA THR A 311 13.80 -5.59 -0.98
C THR A 311 13.52 -7.05 -1.31
N GLY A 312 14.60 -7.82 -1.48
CA GLY A 312 14.54 -9.27 -1.66
C GLY A 312 14.67 -10.02 -0.33
N GLN A 313 14.92 -11.33 -0.40
CA GLN A 313 15.06 -12.18 0.79
C GLN A 313 16.21 -11.75 1.72
N SER A 314 17.33 -11.27 1.17
CA SER A 314 18.48 -10.79 1.95
C SER A 314 18.24 -9.46 2.69
N GLU A 315 17.27 -8.67 2.20
CA GLU A 315 16.92 -7.35 2.70
C GLU A 315 15.51 -7.34 3.31
N ALA A 316 14.97 -8.53 3.61
CA ALA A 316 13.60 -8.70 4.09
C ALA A 316 13.37 -7.85 5.35
N VAL A 317 12.25 -7.13 5.36
CA VAL A 317 11.90 -6.20 6.43
C VAL A 317 10.88 -6.84 7.36
N ASN A 318 11.06 -6.68 8.66
CA ASN A 318 10.05 -7.03 9.66
C ASN A 318 9.17 -5.80 9.94
N PHE A 319 7.96 -5.80 9.39
CA PHE A 319 7.02 -4.67 9.52
C PHE A 319 6.64 -4.33 10.97
N LYS A 320 6.84 -5.23 11.96
CA LYS A 320 6.57 -4.94 13.38
C LYS A 320 7.64 -4.04 14.01
N THR A 321 8.90 -4.33 13.72
CA THR A 321 10.04 -3.62 14.33
C THR A 321 10.64 -2.57 13.41
N GLN A 322 10.32 -2.64 12.11
CA GLN A 322 10.85 -1.78 11.04
C GLN A 322 9.68 -1.20 10.22
N PRO A 323 8.80 -0.39 10.84
CA PRO A 323 7.56 0.07 10.21
C PRO A 323 7.77 0.95 8.98
N PHE A 324 8.95 1.58 8.83
CA PHE A 324 9.29 2.39 7.66
C PHE A 324 10.29 1.68 6.72
N GLY A 325 10.71 0.46 7.03
CA GLY A 325 11.62 -0.39 6.27
C GLY A 325 13.11 -0.04 6.37
N PHE A 326 13.44 1.24 6.45
CA PHE A 326 14.83 1.74 6.50
C PHE A 326 15.53 1.54 7.86
N GLU A 327 14.79 1.16 8.91
CA GLU A 327 15.40 0.72 10.17
C GLU A 327 16.23 -0.57 9.98
N ASN A 328 15.99 -1.31 8.89
CA ASN A 328 16.85 -2.40 8.46
C ASN A 328 18.11 -1.86 7.74
N LEU A 329 19.27 -1.93 8.40
CA LEU A 329 20.55 -1.46 7.84
C LEU A 329 21.06 -2.27 6.63
N ASN A 330 20.40 -3.37 6.28
CA ASN A 330 20.65 -4.09 5.04
C ASN A 330 19.97 -3.42 3.83
N VAL A 331 18.97 -2.55 4.06
CA VAL A 331 18.42 -1.68 3.02
C VAL A 331 19.40 -0.52 2.80
N ARG A 332 20.18 -0.65 1.73
CA ARG A 332 21.29 0.24 1.41
C ARG A 332 21.08 1.00 0.11
N ALA A 333 21.66 2.18 0.05
CA ALA A 333 21.67 3.00 -1.15
C ALA A 333 22.49 2.34 -2.26
N GLN A 334 21.98 2.45 -3.48
CA GLN A 334 22.63 2.02 -4.72
C GLN A 334 23.13 3.22 -5.52
N GLY A 335 22.43 4.36 -5.47
CA GLY A 335 22.78 5.53 -6.29
C GLY A 335 22.79 5.15 -7.78
N SER A 336 23.82 5.49 -8.56
CA SER A 336 23.93 5.06 -9.97
C SER A 336 24.60 3.69 -10.16
N GLN A 337 25.01 3.02 -9.09
CA GLN A 337 25.74 1.75 -9.16
C GLN A 337 24.86 0.59 -9.65
N GLY A 338 25.49 -0.50 -10.09
CA GLY A 338 24.79 -1.71 -10.52
C GLY A 338 24.14 -2.51 -9.38
N ALA A 339 24.57 -2.29 -8.13
CA ALA A 339 24.08 -2.98 -6.94
C ALA A 339 24.16 -2.05 -5.71
N PRO A 340 23.36 -2.29 -4.64
CA PRO A 340 23.47 -1.55 -3.39
C PRO A 340 24.88 -1.57 -2.80
N VAL A 341 25.34 -0.40 -2.35
CA VAL A 341 26.71 -0.15 -1.92
C VAL A 341 26.85 -0.48 -0.43
N VAL A 342 27.83 -1.33 -0.10
CA VAL A 342 28.13 -1.69 1.28
C VAL A 342 28.58 -0.46 2.06
N GLY A 343 28.05 -0.28 3.27
CA GLY A 343 28.42 0.81 4.16
C GLY A 343 27.54 2.06 4.06
N TYR A 344 26.59 2.12 3.13
CA TYR A 344 25.65 3.25 2.97
C TYR A 344 24.20 2.85 3.27
N PRO A 345 23.84 2.56 4.54
CA PRO A 345 22.45 2.39 4.93
C PRO A 345 21.70 3.73 4.87
N PHE A 346 20.38 3.69 4.77
CA PHE A 346 19.57 4.90 4.88
C PHE A 346 19.41 5.33 6.34
N VAL A 347 19.52 6.64 6.60
CA VAL A 347 19.24 7.26 7.90
C VAL A 347 18.13 8.29 7.74
N SER A 348 17.29 8.44 8.78
CA SER A 348 16.23 9.45 8.79
C SER A 348 16.85 10.85 8.69
N ALA A 349 16.26 11.75 7.90
CA ALA A 349 16.70 13.15 7.80
C ALA A 349 16.28 13.94 9.06
N ASP A 350 16.82 13.56 10.22
CA ASP A 350 16.48 14.09 11.54
C ASP A 350 17.52 15.05 12.12
N THR A 351 18.57 15.36 11.34
CA THR A 351 19.74 16.19 11.72
C THR A 351 20.64 15.63 12.82
N THR A 352 20.46 14.36 13.20
CA THR A 352 21.19 13.72 14.32
C THR A 352 21.75 12.34 13.98
N SER A 353 21.07 11.57 13.15
CA SER A 353 21.40 10.18 12.82
C SER A 353 22.66 10.08 11.95
N VAL A 354 23.59 9.21 12.34
CA VAL A 354 24.80 8.88 11.58
C VAL A 354 25.06 7.37 11.69
N VAL A 355 25.08 6.67 10.56
CA VAL A 355 25.30 5.22 10.51
C VAL A 355 26.10 4.87 9.25
N GLY A 356 27.23 4.18 9.41
CA GLY A 356 28.12 3.89 8.29
C GLY A 356 28.62 5.17 7.62
N GLY A 357 28.60 5.21 6.28
CA GLY A 357 28.91 6.38 5.46
C GLY A 357 27.74 7.37 5.29
N SER A 358 26.65 7.21 6.06
CA SER A 358 25.44 8.04 5.92
C SER A 358 25.26 8.97 7.11
N SER A 359 25.01 10.25 6.84
CA SER A 359 24.96 11.30 7.88
C SER A 359 23.82 12.31 7.65
N ALA A 360 22.80 12.25 8.49
CA ALA A 360 21.74 13.26 8.55
C ALA A 360 22.25 14.61 9.10
N VAL A 361 23.32 14.58 9.90
CA VAL A 361 24.02 15.79 10.37
C VAL A 361 24.64 16.53 9.19
N ALA A 362 25.29 15.81 8.27
CA ALA A 362 25.89 16.39 7.08
C ALA A 362 24.83 16.90 6.08
N TYR A 363 23.69 16.23 5.99
CA TYR A 363 22.55 16.73 5.21
C TYR A 363 22.00 18.04 5.77
N GLY A 364 21.99 18.22 7.10
CA GLY A 364 21.77 19.51 7.76
C GLY A 364 20.33 20.04 7.76
N ARG A 365 19.38 19.36 7.13
CA ARG A 365 17.96 19.73 7.10
C ARG A 365 17.08 18.63 7.70
N ARG A 366 16.13 19.03 8.54
CA ARG A 366 15.12 18.11 9.08
C ARG A 366 13.98 17.92 8.09
N ASP A 367 13.73 16.69 7.68
CA ASP A 367 12.59 16.30 6.86
C ASP A 367 12.04 14.97 7.35
N GLY A 368 10.83 14.99 7.93
CA GLY A 368 10.26 13.80 8.55
C GLY A 368 9.97 12.67 7.56
N GLY A 369 9.75 12.97 6.27
CA GLY A 369 9.40 11.99 5.25
C GLY A 369 10.59 11.44 4.46
N LEU A 370 11.78 11.97 4.71
CA LEU A 370 12.98 11.70 3.91
C LEU A 370 13.96 10.79 4.64
N TRP A 371 14.55 9.88 3.88
CA TRP A 371 15.70 9.09 4.27
C TRP A 371 16.87 9.40 3.37
N VAL A 372 18.06 9.53 3.94
CA VAL A 372 19.29 9.91 3.22
C VAL A 372 20.37 8.86 3.44
N ALA A 373 21.19 8.66 2.42
CA ALA A 373 22.42 7.89 2.51
C ALA A 373 23.57 8.69 1.89
N GLY A 374 24.78 8.53 2.44
CA GLY A 374 25.92 9.40 2.12
C GLY A 374 26.06 10.59 3.08
N ASP A 375 27.15 11.32 2.93
CA ASP A 375 27.55 12.44 3.80
C ASP A 375 27.89 13.72 3.03
N GLY A 376 27.62 13.76 1.72
CA GLY A 376 27.89 14.92 0.87
C GLY A 376 29.36 15.12 0.48
N THR A 377 30.26 14.22 0.90
CA THR A 377 31.67 14.30 0.51
C THR A 377 31.90 13.78 -0.91
N SER A 378 33.03 14.15 -1.50
CA SER A 378 33.48 13.58 -2.79
C SER A 378 33.69 12.07 -2.73
N GLY A 379 34.02 11.52 -1.56
CA GLY A 379 34.13 10.07 -1.33
C GLY A 379 32.77 9.37 -1.47
N SER A 380 31.74 9.90 -0.82
CA SER A 380 30.36 9.40 -0.96
C SER A 380 29.83 9.59 -2.38
N ALA A 381 30.12 10.74 -3.02
CA ALA A 381 29.77 11.01 -4.40
C ALA A 381 30.37 9.97 -5.36
N ALA A 382 31.64 9.60 -5.19
CA ALA A 382 32.29 8.57 -5.98
C ALA A 382 31.72 7.17 -5.70
N ALA A 383 31.49 6.82 -4.43
CA ALA A 383 30.99 5.50 -4.04
C ALA A 383 29.55 5.24 -4.51
N LEU A 384 28.66 6.23 -4.37
CA LEU A 384 27.26 6.14 -4.76
C LEU A 384 27.04 6.57 -6.22
N GLY A 385 28.04 7.18 -6.86
CA GLY A 385 27.97 7.69 -8.22
C GLY A 385 26.94 8.82 -8.36
N THR A 386 26.91 9.72 -7.38
CA THR A 386 26.00 10.87 -7.31
C THR A 386 26.77 12.19 -7.42
N ALA A 387 26.10 13.25 -7.84
CA ALA A 387 26.73 14.56 -8.05
C ALA A 387 26.98 15.31 -6.73
N ASP A 388 26.12 15.10 -5.73
CA ASP A 388 26.08 15.84 -4.46
C ASP A 388 26.54 15.00 -3.26
N GLY A 389 26.91 13.74 -3.46
CA GLY A 389 27.34 12.84 -2.38
C GLY A 389 26.21 12.27 -1.53
N PHE A 390 24.95 12.41 -1.97
CA PHE A 390 23.79 11.83 -1.29
C PHE A 390 22.94 10.96 -2.23
N VAL A 391 22.24 9.99 -1.63
CA VAL A 391 21.10 9.28 -2.22
C VAL A 391 19.91 9.49 -1.29
N TYR A 392 18.76 9.76 -1.88
CA TYR A 392 17.52 10.12 -1.20
C TYR A 392 16.50 9.00 -1.38
N ALA A 393 15.70 8.74 -0.35
CA ALA A 393 14.65 7.75 -0.44
C ALA A 393 13.40 8.11 0.35
N ILE A 394 12.25 7.69 -0.19
CA ILE A 394 10.95 7.78 0.49
C ILE A 394 10.23 6.42 0.42
N PRO A 395 9.55 5.97 1.51
CA PRO A 395 8.76 4.75 1.49
C PRO A 395 7.61 4.81 0.47
N VAL A 396 7.30 3.68 -0.16
CA VAL A 396 6.18 3.56 -1.11
C VAL A 396 5.17 2.53 -0.63
N ALA A 397 5.59 1.30 -0.39
CA ALA A 397 4.69 0.26 0.07
C ALA A 397 5.43 -0.85 0.80
N MET A 398 4.69 -1.61 1.60
CA MET A 398 5.09 -2.97 1.95
C MET A 398 4.15 -3.96 1.26
N VAL A 399 4.70 -5.06 0.78
CA VAL A 399 3.95 -6.12 0.11
C VAL A 399 4.12 -7.41 0.88
N PHE A 400 3.00 -7.93 1.36
CA PHE A 400 2.94 -9.20 2.03
C PHE A 400 3.17 -10.32 1.02
N ARG A 401 4.15 -11.19 1.27
CA ARG A 401 4.48 -12.31 0.39
C ARG A 401 4.05 -13.64 1.01
N ARG A 402 3.18 -14.33 0.28
CA ARG A 402 2.89 -15.76 0.51
C ARG A 402 4.09 -16.59 0.09
N ASN A 403 4.35 -17.69 0.79
CA ASN A 403 5.42 -18.60 0.42
C ASN A 403 4.97 -19.58 -0.67
N ASP A 404 5.90 -19.88 -1.58
CA ASP A 404 5.74 -20.93 -2.57
C ASP A 404 5.74 -22.29 -1.87
N ALA A 405 4.55 -22.88 -1.75
CA ALA A 405 4.35 -24.19 -1.16
C ALA A 405 4.22 -25.30 -2.21
N TYR A 406 4.38 -24.99 -3.50
CA TYR A 406 4.37 -25.95 -4.60
C TYR A 406 5.73 -26.62 -4.75
N LEU A 407 6.83 -25.87 -4.64
CA LEU A 407 8.21 -26.36 -4.73
C LEU A 407 8.44 -27.25 -5.97
N GLY A 408 7.93 -26.82 -7.12
CA GLY A 408 8.02 -27.60 -8.36
C GLY A 408 7.23 -28.91 -8.35
N GLY A 409 6.22 -29.04 -7.47
CA GLY A 409 5.39 -30.22 -7.29
C GLY A 409 5.80 -31.13 -6.13
N ALA A 410 6.91 -30.84 -5.45
CA ALA A 410 7.39 -31.59 -4.30
C ALA A 410 6.88 -31.05 -2.95
N GLY A 411 6.24 -29.88 -2.95
CA GLY A 411 5.71 -29.24 -1.75
C GLY A 411 4.41 -29.87 -1.26
N VAL A 412 3.90 -29.34 -0.14
CA VAL A 412 2.66 -29.81 0.51
C VAL A 412 1.47 -28.86 0.29
N GLY A 413 1.69 -27.72 -0.38
CA GLY A 413 0.67 -26.70 -0.57
C GLY A 413 0.34 -25.93 0.72
N PHE A 414 -0.80 -25.24 0.70
CA PHE A 414 -1.41 -24.64 1.87
C PHE A 414 -1.69 -25.70 2.94
N ASP A 415 -1.19 -25.47 4.15
CA ASP A 415 -1.48 -26.32 5.32
C ASP A 415 -2.05 -25.43 6.44
N PRO A 416 -3.30 -25.65 6.89
CA PRO A 416 -3.92 -24.85 7.94
C PRO A 416 -3.20 -24.94 9.31
N LEU A 417 -2.32 -25.94 9.49
CA LEU A 417 -1.59 -26.17 10.73
C LEU A 417 -0.13 -25.71 10.62
N ASN A 418 0.62 -26.19 9.62
CA ASN A 418 2.08 -25.99 9.59
C ASN A 418 2.54 -24.92 8.60
N ASN A 419 1.65 -24.43 7.72
CA ASN A 419 2.02 -23.54 6.63
C ASN A 419 0.82 -22.72 6.13
N THR A 420 0.22 -21.91 7.01
CA THR A 420 -1.00 -21.16 6.65
C THR A 420 -0.71 -20.02 5.65
N ASN A 421 0.55 -19.57 5.57
CA ASN A 421 0.99 -18.62 4.55
C ASN A 421 1.31 -19.28 3.19
N GLY A 422 1.33 -20.62 3.13
CA GLY A 422 1.64 -21.38 1.92
C GLY A 422 0.59 -21.18 0.84
N ALA A 423 1.05 -21.09 -0.41
CA ALA A 423 0.19 -21.03 -1.59
C ALA A 423 0.89 -21.66 -2.80
N LEU A 424 0.10 -22.17 -3.75
CA LEU A 424 0.61 -22.55 -5.07
C LEU A 424 0.85 -21.30 -5.95
N PRO A 425 1.79 -21.35 -6.91
CA PRO A 425 1.90 -20.34 -7.96
C PRO A 425 0.78 -20.52 -8.98
N TYR A 426 0.32 -19.45 -9.64
CA TYR A 426 -0.81 -19.52 -10.59
C TYR A 426 -0.58 -20.54 -11.70
N GLY A 427 0.62 -20.65 -12.24
CA GLY A 427 0.94 -21.56 -13.37
C GLY A 427 1.21 -23.02 -13.01
N HIS A 428 0.77 -23.51 -11.84
CA HIS A 428 1.06 -24.87 -11.39
C HIS A 428 0.29 -25.96 -12.19
N GLY A 429 0.89 -27.14 -12.31
CA GLY A 429 0.23 -28.33 -12.88
C GLY A 429 -0.73 -29.01 -11.89
N PRO A 430 -1.31 -30.18 -12.23
CA PRO A 430 -2.14 -30.93 -11.29
C PRO A 430 -1.38 -31.21 -9.99
N PHE A 431 -2.00 -30.90 -8.85
CA PHE A 431 -1.36 -31.01 -7.55
C PHE A 431 -2.28 -31.73 -6.55
N VAL A 432 -1.70 -32.51 -5.63
CA VAL A 432 -2.47 -33.17 -4.56
C VAL A 432 -1.99 -32.60 -3.23
N ASN A 433 -2.78 -31.70 -2.67
CA ASN A 433 -2.54 -31.14 -1.35
C ASN A 433 -3.00 -32.15 -0.28
N PRO A 434 -2.15 -32.59 0.66
CA PRO A 434 -2.53 -33.54 1.71
C PRO A 434 -3.64 -33.04 2.67
N ALA A 435 -3.76 -31.73 2.87
CA ALA A 435 -4.73 -31.11 3.75
C ALA A 435 -6.06 -30.77 3.05
N VAL A 436 -6.04 -30.52 1.74
CA VAL A 436 -7.19 -29.99 0.97
C VAL A 436 -7.71 -30.96 -0.09
N GLY A 437 -6.85 -31.83 -0.64
CA GLY A 437 -7.19 -32.82 -1.66
C GLY A 437 -6.61 -32.50 -3.05
N VAL A 438 -7.27 -32.99 -4.10
CA VAL A 438 -6.82 -32.81 -5.49
C VAL A 438 -7.15 -31.40 -5.98
N ILE A 439 -6.12 -30.71 -6.49
CA ILE A 439 -6.19 -29.34 -6.98
C ILE A 439 -5.94 -29.34 -8.49
N PRO A 440 -6.91 -28.88 -9.31
CA PRO A 440 -6.73 -28.74 -10.75
C PRO A 440 -5.61 -27.75 -11.11
N PRO A 441 -5.02 -27.84 -12.32
CA PRO A 441 -4.09 -26.81 -12.80
C PRO A 441 -4.68 -25.41 -12.73
N ASN A 442 -3.86 -24.43 -12.36
CA ASN A 442 -4.23 -23.02 -12.20
C ASN A 442 -5.36 -22.74 -11.19
N ALA A 443 -5.63 -23.67 -10.27
CA ALA A 443 -6.61 -23.49 -9.19
C ALA A 443 -5.89 -23.33 -7.86
N SER A 444 -6.29 -22.33 -7.07
CA SER A 444 -5.72 -22.15 -5.74
C SER A 444 -6.16 -23.28 -4.81
N ASP A 445 -5.25 -23.73 -3.94
CA ASP A 445 -5.52 -24.66 -2.85
C ASP A 445 -5.91 -23.96 -1.55
N ARG A 446 -5.97 -22.62 -1.56
CA ARG A 446 -6.30 -21.80 -0.40
C ARG A 446 -7.80 -21.47 -0.33
N PRO A 447 -8.36 -21.33 0.89
CA PRO A 447 -9.75 -20.89 1.06
C PRO A 447 -10.06 -19.49 0.50
N ASP A 448 -9.04 -18.61 0.41
CA ASP A 448 -9.16 -17.26 -0.14
C ASP A 448 -9.00 -17.19 -1.66
N GLY A 449 -8.64 -18.30 -2.31
CA GLY A 449 -8.44 -18.38 -3.76
C GLY A 449 -7.17 -17.71 -4.28
N LEU A 450 -6.22 -17.35 -3.39
CA LEU A 450 -5.02 -16.57 -3.75
C LEU A 450 -3.80 -17.46 -4.06
N PHE A 451 -2.81 -16.89 -4.74
CA PHE A 451 -1.58 -17.58 -5.18
C PHE A 451 -0.33 -16.93 -4.56
N CYS A 452 0.81 -17.61 -4.58
CA CYS A 452 2.06 -17.07 -4.01
C CYS A 452 2.72 -15.98 -4.86
N ASP A 453 2.41 -15.97 -6.16
CA ASP A 453 3.02 -15.16 -7.20
C ASP A 453 2.04 -14.13 -7.81
N VAL A 454 0.77 -14.12 -7.37
CA VAL A 454 -0.23 -13.12 -7.78
C VAL A 454 -0.45 -12.14 -6.63
N ILE A 455 -0.20 -10.85 -6.89
CA ILE A 455 -0.40 -9.79 -5.90
C ILE A 455 -1.80 -9.22 -6.00
N VAL A 456 -2.53 -9.24 -4.87
CA VAL A 456 -3.83 -8.59 -4.75
C VAL A 456 -3.76 -7.34 -3.89
N GLN A 457 -4.78 -6.47 -3.99
CA GLN A 457 -4.78 -5.17 -3.31
C GLN A 457 -4.66 -5.32 -1.78
N GLY A 458 -5.20 -6.41 -1.21
CA GLY A 458 -5.09 -6.72 0.21
C GLY A 458 -3.67 -7.08 0.68
N ASP A 459 -2.74 -7.37 -0.23
CA ASP A 459 -1.35 -7.69 0.10
C ASP A 459 -0.51 -6.43 0.29
N ILE A 460 -1.00 -5.26 -0.12
CA ILE A 460 -0.22 -4.03 -0.18
C ILE A 460 -0.61 -3.08 0.96
N LEU A 461 0.38 -2.66 1.74
CA LEU A 461 0.29 -1.53 2.66
C LEU A 461 0.90 -0.29 2.02
N ASP A 462 0.09 0.75 1.81
CA ASP A 462 0.59 2.03 1.34
C ASP A 462 1.36 2.75 2.46
N LEU A 463 2.63 3.06 2.22
CA LEU A 463 3.48 3.83 3.15
C LEU A 463 3.74 5.26 2.66
N ARG A 464 3.17 5.65 1.52
CA ARG A 464 3.39 6.97 0.93
C ARG A 464 2.80 8.05 1.82
N ARG A 465 3.66 8.97 2.26
CA ARG A 465 3.22 10.18 2.98
C ARG A 465 2.60 11.16 1.99
N SER A 466 1.38 11.61 2.30
CA SER A 466 0.69 12.59 1.48
C SER A 466 1.17 14.00 1.84
N VAL A 467 1.56 14.77 0.82
CA VAL A 467 1.99 16.16 0.96
C VAL A 467 0.93 17.04 0.29
N VAL A 468 0.37 17.97 1.06
CA VAL A 468 -0.69 18.89 0.61
C VAL A 468 -0.17 20.33 0.72
N PRO A 469 0.26 20.96 -0.38
CA PRO A 469 0.87 22.30 -0.34
C PRO A 469 -0.05 23.39 0.19
N THR A 470 -1.37 23.23 0.01
CA THR A 470 -2.39 24.20 0.42
C THR A 470 -2.78 24.11 1.91
N GLY A 471 -2.15 23.21 2.66
CA GLY A 471 -2.55 22.87 4.04
C GLY A 471 -3.63 21.79 4.09
N ILE A 472 -3.88 21.29 5.30
CA ILE A 472 -4.84 20.21 5.58
C ILE A 472 -5.98 20.78 6.44
N ASP A 473 -7.22 20.61 6.00
CA ASP A 473 -8.40 20.79 6.87
C ASP A 473 -8.49 19.60 7.84
N LEU A 474 -8.01 19.81 9.07
CA LEU A 474 -7.98 18.78 10.11
C LEU A 474 -9.38 18.31 10.53
N THR A 475 -10.40 19.17 10.41
CA THR A 475 -11.79 18.82 10.77
C THR A 475 -12.37 17.87 9.74
N ALA A 476 -12.16 18.13 8.46
CA ALA A 476 -12.56 17.23 7.38
C ALA A 476 -11.82 15.89 7.47
N GLU A 477 -10.52 15.90 7.76
CA GLU A 477 -9.73 14.68 7.91
C GLU A 477 -10.15 13.84 9.13
N LEU A 478 -10.39 14.47 10.28
CA LEU A 478 -10.90 13.79 11.46
C LEU A 478 -12.26 13.15 11.19
N SER A 479 -13.19 13.89 10.56
CA SER A 479 -14.51 13.39 10.21
C SER A 479 -14.41 12.17 9.27
N ARG A 480 -13.53 12.24 8.27
CA ARG A 480 -13.27 11.14 7.34
C ARG A 480 -12.70 9.90 8.05
N GLN A 481 -11.78 10.08 9.00
CA GLN A 481 -11.17 8.97 9.76
C GLN A 481 -12.16 8.32 10.72
N VAL A 482 -13.00 9.12 11.38
CA VAL A 482 -14.10 8.62 12.22
C VAL A 482 -15.09 7.85 11.36
N GLN A 483 -15.46 8.38 10.19
CA GLN A 483 -16.32 7.67 9.26
C GLN A 483 -15.70 6.35 8.78
N ALA A 484 -14.43 6.36 8.37
CA ALA A 484 -13.73 5.14 7.97
C ALA A 484 -13.66 4.11 9.11
N LEU A 485 -13.52 4.56 10.37
CA LEU A 485 -13.58 3.70 11.53
C LEU A 485 -14.97 3.09 11.73
N LEU A 486 -16.03 3.90 11.70
CA LEU A 486 -17.42 3.46 11.89
C LEU A 486 -17.90 2.56 10.75
N ASP A 487 -17.46 2.84 9.52
CA ASP A 487 -17.75 2.04 8.34
C ASP A 487 -16.89 0.75 8.28
N GLY A 488 -16.01 0.50 9.27
CA GLY A 488 -15.14 -0.67 9.31
C GLY A 488 -14.10 -0.72 8.17
N GLN A 489 -13.78 0.43 7.58
CA GLN A 489 -12.76 0.56 6.54
C GLN A 489 -11.33 0.57 7.12
N ASN A 490 -11.18 0.85 8.41
CA ASN A 490 -9.92 0.67 9.12
C ASN A 490 -9.62 -0.83 9.29
N ARG A 491 -8.83 -1.38 8.36
CA ARG A 491 -8.48 -2.80 8.32
C ARG A 491 -7.06 -2.99 8.84
N THR A 492 -6.87 -4.05 9.63
CA THR A 492 -5.53 -4.57 9.91
C THR A 492 -4.96 -5.16 8.62
N TRP A 493 -3.77 -4.73 8.21
CA TRP A 493 -3.15 -5.17 6.96
C TRP A 493 -2.61 -6.62 7.07
N ALA A 494 -1.89 -6.94 8.14
CA ALA A 494 -1.36 -8.26 8.40
C ALA A 494 -1.48 -8.61 9.89
N VAL A 495 -1.79 -9.87 10.17
CA VAL A 495 -1.91 -10.42 11.52
C VAL A 495 -0.86 -11.52 11.67
N ASP A 496 -0.05 -11.43 12.70
CA ASP A 496 0.87 -12.52 13.09
C ASP A 496 0.18 -13.47 14.08
N GLY A 497 0.31 -14.78 13.84
CA GLY A 497 -0.13 -15.86 14.72
C GLY A 497 0.68 -15.99 16.01
N GLY A 498 1.89 -15.45 16.10
CA GLY A 498 2.66 -15.41 17.35
C GLY A 498 1.96 -14.64 18.48
N ASP A 499 1.23 -13.56 18.13
CA ASP A 499 0.47 -12.73 19.09
C ASP A 499 -1.00 -13.18 19.23
N LYS A 500 -1.44 -14.09 18.37
CA LYS A 500 -2.75 -14.75 18.44
C LYS A 500 -2.50 -16.26 18.46
N ASN A 501 -2.25 -16.81 19.66
CA ASN A 501 -1.96 -18.20 20.08
C ASN A 501 -2.70 -19.38 19.39
N VAL A 502 -3.17 -19.23 18.16
CA VAL A 502 -4.22 -20.03 17.54
C VAL A 502 -4.14 -20.12 16.01
N LEU A 503 -3.34 -19.28 15.33
CA LEU A 503 -3.04 -19.51 13.91
C LEU A 503 -1.80 -20.42 13.79
N GLY A 504 -1.97 -21.58 13.15
CA GLY A 504 -0.87 -22.46 12.76
C GLY A 504 -0.12 -23.16 13.91
N ALA A 505 -0.77 -23.43 15.05
CA ALA A 505 -0.19 -24.12 16.21
C ALA A 505 1.22 -23.62 16.65
N GLY A 506 1.46 -22.30 16.57
CA GLY A 506 2.75 -21.71 16.96
C GLY A 506 3.81 -21.67 15.86
N SER A 507 3.44 -21.91 14.59
CA SER A 507 4.31 -21.76 13.40
C SER A 507 4.78 -20.31 13.12
N GLY A 508 4.20 -19.33 13.83
CA GLY A 508 4.43 -17.89 13.64
C GLY A 508 3.94 -17.38 12.29
N ASP A 509 2.88 -18.00 11.76
CA ASP A 509 2.38 -17.61 10.46
C ASP A 509 1.69 -16.25 10.48
N VAL A 510 2.04 -15.43 9.49
CA VAL A 510 1.40 -14.16 9.22
C VAL A 510 0.39 -14.37 8.10
N SER A 511 -0.77 -13.71 8.20
CA SER A 511 -1.75 -13.68 7.11
C SER A 511 -2.45 -12.33 7.07
N THR A 512 -2.84 -11.88 5.88
CA THR A 512 -3.67 -10.68 5.70
C THR A 512 -5.12 -10.90 6.13
N ARG A 513 -5.54 -12.16 6.32
CA ARG A 513 -6.92 -12.55 6.66
C ARG A 513 -6.96 -13.79 7.55
N TYR A 514 -8.08 -14.01 8.22
CA TYR A 514 -8.35 -15.28 8.87
C TYR A 514 -8.63 -16.35 7.80
N LEU A 515 -7.74 -17.33 7.72
CA LEU A 515 -7.86 -18.45 6.77
C LEU A 515 -8.45 -19.71 7.41
N VAL A 516 -8.56 -19.70 8.74
CA VAL A 516 -9.16 -20.78 9.51
C VAL A 516 -10.26 -20.23 10.40
N CYS A 517 -11.37 -20.96 10.45
CA CYS A 517 -12.51 -20.62 11.28
C CYS A 517 -12.23 -20.97 12.75
N ASN A 518 -12.81 -20.20 13.68
CA ASN A 518 -12.94 -20.65 15.06
C ASN A 518 -13.80 -21.91 15.10
N GLN A 519 -13.46 -22.81 16.02
CA GLN A 519 -14.13 -24.09 16.16
C GLN A 519 -15.12 -24.08 17.33
N ILE A 520 -16.24 -24.76 17.11
CA ILE A 520 -17.14 -25.22 18.15
C ILE A 520 -17.14 -26.76 18.06
N GLY A 521 -16.71 -27.43 19.12
CA GLY A 521 -16.41 -28.88 19.15
C GLY A 521 -16.47 -29.43 20.58
N ARG A 522 -16.19 -30.71 20.86
CA ARG A 522 -15.98 -31.17 22.25
C ARG A 522 -14.49 -31.33 22.51
N ASP A 523 -13.91 -30.71 23.51
CA ASP A 523 -12.51 -31.00 23.83
C ASP A 523 -12.33 -32.46 24.30
N ASN A 524 -11.07 -32.88 24.46
CA ASN A 524 -10.74 -34.25 24.85
C ASN A 524 -11.26 -34.62 26.26
N ALA A 525 -11.34 -33.65 27.18
CA ALA A 525 -11.87 -33.86 28.53
C ALA A 525 -13.40 -34.09 28.51
N HIS A 526 -14.09 -33.57 27.49
CA HIS A 526 -15.53 -33.73 27.27
C HIS A 526 -15.85 -34.78 26.19
N GLY A 527 -14.93 -35.71 25.90
CA GLY A 527 -15.16 -36.88 25.04
C GLY A 527 -15.08 -36.63 23.53
N GLY A 528 -14.51 -35.52 23.09
CA GLY A 528 -14.21 -35.31 21.66
C GLY A 528 -12.94 -36.01 21.21
N ALA A 529 -12.97 -36.61 20.02
CA ALA A 529 -11.84 -37.27 19.39
C ALA A 529 -11.22 -36.35 18.33
N ILE A 530 -9.93 -36.06 18.45
CA ILE A 530 -9.16 -35.31 17.43
C ILE A 530 -9.05 -36.17 16.16
N PRO A 531 -9.34 -35.68 14.94
CA PRO A 531 -9.88 -34.36 14.55
C PRO A 531 -11.39 -34.38 14.24
N THR A 532 -12.09 -35.48 14.53
CA THR A 532 -13.45 -35.78 14.05
C THR A 532 -14.58 -35.23 14.92
N SER A 533 -14.41 -35.17 16.23
CA SER A 533 -15.44 -34.71 17.19
C SER A 533 -14.92 -33.80 18.30
N GLY A 534 -13.62 -33.48 18.27
CA GLY A 534 -13.01 -32.53 19.20
C GLY A 534 -12.06 -31.52 18.58
N ASP A 535 -11.22 -30.86 19.39
CA ASP A 535 -10.27 -29.82 18.94
C ASP A 535 -9.54 -30.31 17.68
N THR A 536 -9.88 -29.72 16.53
CA THR A 536 -9.35 -30.11 15.23
C THR A 536 -7.92 -29.65 15.05
N THR A 537 -7.35 -28.93 16.04
CA THR A 537 -6.08 -28.22 16.03
C THR A 537 -5.96 -27.19 14.91
N ARG A 538 -7.05 -26.88 14.20
CA ARG A 538 -7.07 -25.98 13.03
C ARG A 538 -7.45 -24.55 13.41
N GLY A 539 -8.30 -24.34 14.43
CA GLY A 539 -8.69 -23.01 14.91
C GLY A 539 -9.09 -23.01 16.39
N THR A 540 -9.32 -21.83 16.98
CA THR A 540 -9.58 -21.72 18.43
C THR A 540 -10.86 -22.45 18.76
N THR A 541 -10.82 -23.43 19.66
CA THR A 541 -12.03 -23.94 20.28
C THR A 541 -12.57 -22.82 21.19
N ILE A 542 -13.50 -22.02 20.65
CA ILE A 542 -14.07 -20.88 21.37
C ILE A 542 -15.13 -21.32 22.39
N ARG A 543 -15.67 -22.53 22.23
CA ARG A 543 -16.65 -23.13 23.13
C ARG A 543 -16.76 -24.62 22.87
N ASN A 544 -17.01 -25.39 23.93
CA ASN A 544 -17.44 -26.77 23.77
C ASN A 544 -18.86 -26.82 23.19
N PHE A 545 -19.23 -27.92 22.51
CA PHE A 545 -20.64 -28.24 22.30
C PHE A 545 -21.28 -28.42 23.67
N ASP A 546 -21.93 -27.37 24.17
CA ASP A 546 -22.88 -27.50 25.26
C ASP A 546 -24.29 -27.63 24.70
N HIS A 547 -25.16 -28.23 25.49
CA HIS A 547 -26.53 -28.51 25.10
C HIS A 547 -27.43 -27.27 25.13
N VAL A 548 -26.87 -26.08 25.38
CA VAL A 548 -27.59 -24.81 25.57
C VAL A 548 -27.57 -24.00 24.28
N ALA A 549 -26.39 -23.75 23.67
CA ALA A 549 -26.28 -22.96 22.43
C ALA A 549 -26.80 -23.70 21.20
N ARG A 550 -27.98 -23.30 20.72
CA ARG A 550 -28.62 -23.90 19.52
C ARG A 550 -28.55 -23.02 18.27
N ARG A 551 -28.10 -21.77 18.40
CA ARG A 551 -27.99 -20.82 17.27
C ARG A 551 -26.63 -20.14 17.27
N PHE A 552 -26.03 -20.04 16.08
CA PHE A 552 -24.77 -19.36 15.83
C PHE A 552 -25.04 -18.11 15.00
N GLY A 553 -24.64 -16.94 15.50
CA GLY A 553 -24.82 -15.66 14.80
C GLY A 553 -23.81 -14.62 15.27
N ALA A 554 -23.56 -13.60 14.46
CA ALA A 554 -22.63 -12.50 14.75
C ALA A 554 -23.17 -11.45 15.73
N GLN A 555 -24.30 -11.71 16.38
CA GLN A 555 -24.96 -10.82 17.35
C GLN A 555 -25.11 -11.54 18.69
N GLN A 556 -25.26 -10.80 19.79
CA GLN A 556 -25.58 -11.38 21.09
C GLN A 556 -26.91 -12.13 20.99
N VAL A 557 -26.85 -13.45 21.19
CA VAL A 557 -28.02 -14.30 21.29
C VAL A 557 -28.29 -14.51 22.78
N VAL A 558 -29.37 -13.93 23.30
CA VAL A 558 -29.83 -14.20 24.67
C VAL A 558 -30.72 -15.43 24.63
N GLU A 559 -30.32 -16.48 25.33
CA GLU A 559 -31.10 -17.73 25.45
C GLU A 559 -31.54 -17.94 26.91
N ARG A 560 -32.84 -18.09 27.13
CA ARG A 560 -33.50 -18.32 28.43
C ARG A 560 -33.63 -19.84 28.67
N PHE A 561 -33.16 -20.40 29.79
CA PHE A 561 -33.47 -21.78 30.27
C PHE A 561 -33.97 -21.83 31.75
N VAL A 562 -34.94 -22.69 32.08
CA VAL A 562 -35.57 -22.91 33.41
C VAL A 562 -35.33 -24.35 33.76
N VAL A 563 -35.21 -24.65 35.04
CA VAL A 563 -34.98 -26.01 35.50
C VAL A 563 -35.96 -26.31 36.63
N GLU A 564 -36.72 -27.40 36.49
CA GLU A 564 -37.63 -27.88 37.53
C GLU A 564 -36.85 -28.72 38.54
N VAL A 565 -36.72 -28.24 39.78
CA VAL A 565 -36.12 -28.99 40.89
C VAL A 565 -37.22 -29.34 41.88
N ARG A 566 -37.42 -30.63 42.14
CA ARG A 566 -38.46 -31.10 43.08
C ARG A 566 -37.85 -31.49 44.44
N PRO A 567 -38.62 -31.39 45.53
CA PRO A 567 -38.19 -31.88 46.83
C PRO A 567 -38.00 -33.41 46.77
N GLY A 568 -36.88 -33.90 47.29
CA GLY A 568 -36.48 -35.32 47.25
C GLY A 568 -35.48 -35.69 46.17
N TYR A 569 -35.11 -34.76 45.28
CA TYR A 569 -34.15 -35.00 44.19
C TYR A 569 -32.71 -34.97 44.72
N THR A 570 -32.28 -35.99 45.46
CA THR A 570 -30.91 -36.10 45.99
C THR A 570 -29.98 -36.89 45.07
N PRO A 571 -28.71 -36.47 44.90
CA PRO A 571 -27.76 -37.19 44.06
C PRO A 571 -27.38 -38.52 44.73
N VAL A 572 -27.44 -39.62 43.98
CA VAL A 572 -26.83 -40.88 44.42
C VAL A 572 -25.30 -40.70 44.33
N PRO A 573 -24.48 -41.14 45.31
CA PRO A 573 -23.03 -40.86 45.35
C PRO A 573 -22.17 -41.41 44.19
N SER A 574 -22.75 -41.95 43.12
CA SER A 574 -22.04 -42.70 42.07
C SER A 574 -22.14 -42.13 40.66
N GLY A 575 -22.44 -40.84 40.49
CA GLY A 575 -22.21 -40.14 39.21
C GLY A 575 -23.09 -40.57 38.02
N THR A 576 -24.08 -41.42 38.24
CA THR A 576 -25.14 -41.71 37.26
C THR A 576 -26.49 -41.47 37.94
N ASP A 577 -27.11 -40.35 37.62
CA ASP A 577 -28.50 -40.04 38.01
C ASP A 577 -29.46 -41.06 37.35
N PRO A 578 -30.21 -41.87 38.12
CA PRO A 578 -31.16 -42.83 37.57
C PRO A 578 -32.44 -42.19 37.00
N VAL A 579 -32.65 -40.89 37.16
CA VAL A 579 -33.93 -40.21 36.86
C VAL A 579 -33.86 -39.27 35.65
N GLY A 580 -32.69 -39.14 35.00
CA GLY A 580 -32.57 -38.51 33.67
C GLY A 580 -32.43 -36.98 33.67
N HIS A 581 -31.92 -36.37 34.74
CA HIS A 581 -31.73 -34.92 34.86
C HIS A 581 -30.32 -34.57 35.35
N PRO A 582 -29.28 -34.79 34.51
CA PRO A 582 -27.91 -34.49 34.89
C PRO A 582 -27.75 -32.96 35.08
N GLY A 583 -27.10 -32.56 36.17
CA GLY A 583 -26.73 -31.15 36.45
C GLY A 583 -27.70 -30.28 37.26
N ALA A 584 -28.87 -30.77 37.69
CA ALA A 584 -29.77 -29.99 38.55
C ALA A 584 -30.52 -30.84 39.59
N TYR A 585 -30.24 -30.60 40.87
CA TYR A 585 -30.75 -31.43 41.97
C TYR A 585 -30.88 -30.64 43.28
N ASN A 586 -31.56 -31.23 44.26
CA ASN A 586 -31.71 -30.73 45.62
C ASN A 586 -30.82 -31.56 46.56
N MET A 587 -30.21 -30.92 47.56
CA MET A 587 -29.55 -31.60 48.66
C MET A 587 -30.44 -31.41 49.89
N GLN A 588 -31.04 -32.51 50.35
CA GLN A 588 -31.92 -32.46 51.51
C GLN A 588 -31.13 -32.27 52.80
N ALA A 589 -31.52 -31.29 53.60
CA ALA A 589 -31.06 -31.17 54.98
C ALA A 589 -31.60 -32.30 55.85
N ASN A 590 -32.80 -32.80 55.54
CA ASN A 590 -33.42 -33.95 56.18
C ASN A 590 -33.69 -35.07 55.17
N VAL A 591 -32.73 -35.98 55.03
CA VAL A 591 -32.74 -37.06 54.02
C VAL A 591 -33.97 -37.95 54.18
N GLY A 592 -34.79 -38.05 53.12
CA GLY A 592 -35.96 -38.93 53.06
C GLY A 592 -37.31 -38.24 53.32
N TYR A 593 -37.32 -36.92 53.54
CA TYR A 593 -38.57 -36.15 53.63
C TYR A 593 -39.16 -35.90 52.22
N ALA A 594 -40.47 -36.05 52.05
CA ALA A 594 -41.14 -35.97 50.74
C ALA A 594 -41.52 -34.52 50.31
N GLY A 595 -41.09 -33.50 51.06
CA GLY A 595 -41.34 -32.09 50.79
C GLY A 595 -40.08 -31.23 50.92
N TRP A 596 -40.21 -29.90 50.80
CA TRP A 596 -39.11 -28.98 51.08
C TRP A 596 -38.94 -28.81 52.58
N ALA A 597 -37.70 -28.90 53.06
CA ALA A 597 -37.34 -28.65 54.45
C ALA A 597 -36.48 -27.39 54.57
N ASP A 598 -36.48 -26.80 55.77
CA ASP A 598 -35.57 -25.72 56.09
C ASP A 598 -34.11 -26.21 55.97
N SER A 599 -33.21 -25.38 55.43
CA SER A 599 -31.82 -25.71 55.07
C SER A 599 -31.58 -26.64 53.86
N ASP A 600 -32.61 -27.01 53.08
CA ASP A 600 -32.38 -27.68 51.79
C ASP A 600 -31.59 -26.77 50.81
N VAL A 601 -30.63 -27.32 50.07
CA VAL A 601 -29.78 -26.57 49.13
C VAL A 601 -30.03 -27.03 47.69
N ILE A 602 -30.30 -26.10 46.79
CA ILE A 602 -30.43 -26.39 45.35
C ILE A 602 -29.06 -26.28 44.70
N HIS A 603 -28.65 -27.33 43.99
CA HIS A 603 -27.42 -27.36 43.21
C HIS A 603 -27.72 -27.31 41.72
N ILE A 604 -27.03 -26.41 41.03
CA ILE A 604 -27.04 -26.28 39.57
C ILE A 604 -25.60 -26.42 39.09
N ASP A 605 -25.28 -27.54 38.48
CA ASP A 605 -23.98 -27.82 37.86
C ASP A 605 -24.10 -27.69 36.34
N LEU A 606 -23.61 -26.56 35.84
CA LEU A 606 -23.63 -26.23 34.41
C LEU A 606 -22.77 -27.18 33.56
N THR A 607 -21.85 -27.95 34.15
CA THR A 607 -21.00 -28.89 33.41
C THR A 607 -21.69 -30.22 33.10
N GLN A 608 -22.72 -30.57 33.88
CA GLN A 608 -23.50 -31.80 33.73
C GLN A 608 -24.91 -31.54 33.17
N LEU A 609 -25.31 -30.28 32.99
CA LEU A 609 -26.67 -29.88 32.65
C LEU A 609 -27.12 -30.28 31.22
N ASN A 610 -28.26 -31.00 31.08
CA ASN A 610 -28.92 -31.28 29.79
C ASN A 610 -30.19 -30.42 29.60
N ALA A 611 -30.14 -29.44 28.69
CA ALA A 611 -31.17 -28.39 28.52
C ALA A 611 -32.28 -28.72 27.50
N THR A 612 -32.59 -29.99 27.21
CA THR A 612 -33.68 -30.35 26.28
C THR A 612 -35.09 -30.06 26.79
N SER A 613 -35.25 -29.52 27.99
CA SER A 613 -36.56 -29.12 28.51
C SER A 613 -36.44 -27.96 29.51
N LEU A 614 -36.96 -26.79 29.14
CA LEU A 614 -37.39 -25.67 30.02
C LEU A 614 -36.52 -24.39 29.97
N GLY A 615 -37.20 -23.24 29.98
CA GLY A 615 -36.81 -21.86 29.58
C GLY A 615 -36.87 -20.79 30.70
N SER A 616 -35.86 -19.91 30.96
CA SER A 616 -35.92 -18.50 31.54
C SER A 616 -35.02 -17.86 32.69
N PHE A 617 -34.13 -16.86 32.41
CA PHE A 617 -33.61 -15.73 33.30
C PHE A 617 -33.31 -14.33 32.60
N ASP A 618 -32.91 -13.27 33.37
CA ASP A 618 -32.93 -11.75 33.32
C ASP A 618 -31.54 -11.01 33.31
N PRO A 619 -31.39 -9.70 32.93
CA PRO A 619 -30.17 -8.89 33.21
C PRO A 619 -30.35 -7.40 33.68
N THR A 620 -29.45 -6.89 34.54
CA THR A 620 -29.34 -5.46 34.94
C THR A 620 -28.00 -4.79 34.55
N THR A 621 -28.10 -3.57 34.01
CA THR A 621 -27.33 -2.32 34.33
C THR A 621 -27.66 -1.25 33.27
N ASN A 622 -28.02 -0.04 33.72
CA ASN A 622 -28.64 1.06 32.94
C ASN A 622 -29.96 0.68 32.24
N THR A 623 -31.09 1.07 32.83
CA THR A 623 -32.41 0.65 32.32
C THR A 623 -32.80 1.44 31.07
N TYR A 624 -33.13 0.71 29.99
CA TYR A 624 -33.72 1.29 28.77
C TYR A 624 -34.93 2.19 29.07
N ALA A 625 -35.71 1.83 30.09
CA ALA A 625 -36.85 2.60 30.55
C ALA A 625 -36.45 3.96 31.18
N GLY A 626 -35.32 4.02 31.89
CA GLY A 626 -34.79 5.27 32.46
C GLY A 626 -34.39 6.29 31.40
N PHE A 627 -33.82 5.83 30.27
CA PHE A 627 -33.49 6.70 29.12
C PHE A 627 -34.75 7.36 28.55
N VAL A 628 -35.79 6.57 28.24
CA VAL A 628 -37.06 7.11 27.70
C VAL A 628 -37.77 7.98 28.73
N GLY A 629 -37.81 7.57 29.99
CA GLY A 629 -38.38 8.36 31.08
C GLY A 629 -37.65 9.69 31.34
N SER A 630 -36.37 9.81 31.01
CA SER A 630 -35.64 11.09 31.09
C SER A 630 -35.98 12.06 29.97
N ARG A 631 -36.53 11.57 28.85
CA ARG A 631 -36.81 12.34 27.64
C ARG A 631 -38.28 12.78 27.53
N LEU A 632 -39.19 12.14 28.24
CA LEU A 632 -40.61 12.51 28.25
C LEU A 632 -40.88 13.60 29.30
N GLY A 633 -41.43 14.73 28.88
CA GLY A 633 -41.70 15.87 29.77
C GLY A 633 -42.68 15.58 30.92
N ALA A 634 -43.54 14.56 30.77
CA ALA A 634 -44.45 14.08 31.80
C ALA A 634 -43.83 13.04 32.74
N CYS A 635 -42.57 12.65 32.52
CA CYS A 635 -41.86 11.68 33.35
C CYS A 635 -40.81 12.37 34.23
N ARG A 636 -40.56 11.82 35.42
CA ARG A 636 -39.42 12.17 36.27
C ARG A 636 -38.69 10.93 36.71
N LEU A 637 -37.37 11.04 36.78
CA LEU A 637 -36.51 10.04 37.39
C LEU A 637 -36.49 10.27 38.90
N ILE A 638 -37.04 9.33 39.66
CA ILE A 638 -37.05 9.36 41.12
C ILE A 638 -36.00 8.37 41.62
N PRO A 639 -35.10 8.77 42.55
CA PRO A 639 -34.21 7.83 43.21
C PRO A 639 -35.01 6.69 43.85
N LEU A 640 -34.61 5.44 43.64
CA LEU A 640 -35.31 4.27 44.19
C LEU A 640 -35.38 4.28 45.73
N GLU A 641 -34.43 4.96 46.37
CA GLU A 641 -34.39 5.20 47.82
C GLU A 641 -35.53 6.11 48.33
N ASP A 642 -35.95 7.08 47.52
CA ASP A 642 -37.07 8.00 47.84
C ASP A 642 -38.43 7.32 47.63
N LEU A 643 -38.48 6.33 46.74
CA LEU A 643 -39.70 5.58 46.43
C LEU A 643 -40.17 4.73 47.60
N ALA A 644 -39.24 4.26 48.45
CA ALA A 644 -39.56 3.47 49.63
C ALA A 644 -40.52 4.19 50.60
N ALA A 645 -40.52 5.52 50.63
CA ALA A 645 -41.43 6.30 51.48
C ALA A 645 -42.90 6.28 50.99
N HIS A 646 -43.17 5.71 49.81
CA HIS A 646 -44.47 5.75 49.14
C HIS A 646 -45.02 4.34 48.83
N VAL A 647 -44.32 3.28 49.24
CA VAL A 647 -44.76 1.88 49.11
C VAL A 647 -45.38 1.44 50.44
N GLU A 648 -46.43 0.60 50.40
CA GLU A 648 -47.16 0.14 51.60
C GLU A 648 -46.26 -0.59 52.61
N HIS A 649 -45.20 -1.26 52.14
CA HIS A 649 -44.27 -2.04 52.94
C HIS A 649 -42.79 -1.66 52.66
N PRO A 650 -42.30 -0.54 53.23
CA PRO A 650 -40.98 0.02 52.93
C PRO A 650 -39.81 -0.92 53.23
N ASP A 651 -39.92 -1.74 54.28
CA ASP A 651 -38.84 -2.63 54.71
C ASP A 651 -38.73 -3.90 53.85
N GLU A 652 -39.85 -4.38 53.31
CA GLU A 652 -39.91 -5.49 52.37
C GLU A 652 -39.37 -5.06 51.00
N PHE A 653 -39.80 -3.88 50.52
CA PHE A 653 -39.30 -3.25 49.30
C PHE A 653 -37.77 -3.03 49.33
N ARG A 654 -37.23 -2.54 50.46
CA ARG A 654 -35.76 -2.37 50.63
C ARG A 654 -35.02 -3.71 50.67
N ARG A 655 -35.64 -4.77 51.21
CA ARG A 655 -35.05 -6.11 51.26
C ARG A 655 -35.03 -6.76 49.87
N GLU A 656 -36.07 -6.56 49.07
CA GLU A 656 -36.11 -6.99 47.66
C GLU A 656 -35.08 -6.26 46.81
N LEU A 657 -34.98 -4.92 46.91
CA LEU A 657 -33.96 -4.15 46.19
C LEU A 657 -32.53 -4.60 46.52
N LYS A 658 -32.29 -5.01 47.78
CA LYS A 658 -31.01 -5.56 48.23
C LYS A 658 -30.78 -7.00 47.76
N ALA A 659 -31.84 -7.80 47.61
CA ALA A 659 -31.77 -9.16 47.06
C ALA A 659 -31.56 -9.16 45.53
N LEU A 660 -32.02 -8.10 44.85
CA LEU A 660 -31.81 -7.83 43.42
C LEU A 660 -30.49 -7.10 43.11
N ASP A 661 -29.64 -6.89 44.13
CA ASP A 661 -28.32 -6.22 44.06
C ASP A 661 -28.35 -4.87 43.30
N VAL A 662 -29.42 -4.10 43.49
CA VAL A 662 -29.60 -2.81 42.82
C VAL A 662 -28.58 -1.79 43.37
N PRO A 663 -27.77 -1.14 42.51
CA PRO A 663 -26.74 -0.21 42.98
C PRO A 663 -27.35 1.02 43.67
N PRO A 664 -26.69 1.55 44.72
CA PRO A 664 -27.07 2.83 45.34
C PRO A 664 -27.11 3.95 44.30
N GLY A 665 -28.19 4.74 44.26
CA GLY A 665 -28.37 5.83 43.30
C GLY A 665 -29.08 5.44 41.98
N ALA A 666 -29.64 4.23 41.87
CA ALA A 666 -30.49 3.86 40.75
C ALA A 666 -31.80 4.68 40.75
N HIS A 667 -32.22 5.14 39.56
CA HIS A 667 -33.42 5.96 39.39
C HIS A 667 -34.51 5.18 38.66
N HIS A 668 -35.74 5.34 39.10
CA HIS A 668 -36.92 4.75 38.49
C HIS A 668 -37.74 5.83 37.76
N PRO A 669 -38.12 5.62 36.49
CA PRO A 669 -38.92 6.58 35.76
C PRO A 669 -40.39 6.49 36.20
N VAL A 670 -41.00 7.62 36.53
CA VAL A 670 -42.41 7.69 36.95
C VAL A 670 -43.16 8.64 36.03
N ALA A 671 -44.32 8.22 35.51
CA ALA A 671 -45.21 9.12 34.79
C ALA A 671 -46.03 9.95 35.79
N LEU A 672 -45.95 11.27 35.70
CA LEU A 672 -46.64 12.24 36.58
C LEU A 672 -47.79 12.97 35.86
N GLY A 673 -48.18 12.48 34.69
CA GLY A 673 -49.23 13.03 33.84
C GLY A 673 -49.38 12.21 32.55
N PRO A 674 -50.37 12.54 31.69
CA PRO A 674 -50.53 11.88 30.39
C PRO A 674 -49.25 11.99 29.54
N LEU A 675 -48.80 10.84 29.02
CA LEU A 675 -47.59 10.71 28.21
C LEU A 675 -47.88 11.19 26.79
N VAL A 676 -47.09 12.16 26.36
CA VAL A 676 -47.04 12.62 24.98
C VAL A 676 -45.58 12.72 24.56
N ARG A 677 -45.32 12.57 23.27
CA ARG A 677 -43.98 12.79 22.72
C ARG A 677 -43.76 14.31 22.58
N ASP A 678 -43.32 14.95 23.66
CA ASP A 678 -43.06 16.40 23.70
C ASP A 678 -41.72 16.79 23.04
N ARG A 679 -40.81 15.83 22.86
CA ARG A 679 -39.53 15.99 22.17
C ARG A 679 -39.09 14.70 21.50
N GLU A 680 -38.07 14.82 20.65
CA GLU A 680 -37.44 13.66 20.02
C GLU A 680 -36.71 12.79 21.06
N LEU A 681 -36.86 11.47 20.97
CA LEU A 681 -36.24 10.54 21.92
C LEU A 681 -34.79 10.24 21.51
N VAL A 682 -34.61 9.44 20.46
CA VAL A 682 -33.31 8.96 19.94
C VAL A 682 -33.01 9.54 18.55
N LEU A 683 -33.98 10.22 17.92
CA LEU A 683 -33.81 10.84 16.60
C LEU A 683 -32.58 11.77 16.48
N PRO A 684 -32.23 12.62 17.48
CA PRO A 684 -31.00 13.43 17.40
C PRO A 684 -29.74 12.57 17.33
N ASP A 685 -29.71 11.49 18.11
CA ASP A 685 -28.59 10.55 18.16
C ASP A 685 -28.50 9.75 16.84
N PHE A 686 -29.64 9.37 16.27
CA PHE A 686 -29.71 8.77 14.94
C PHE A 686 -29.19 9.72 13.85
N ARG A 687 -29.58 11.01 13.86
CA ARG A 687 -29.08 12.00 12.89
C ARG A 687 -27.56 12.18 13.02
N ALA A 688 -27.04 12.25 14.25
CA ALA A 688 -25.61 12.33 14.50
C ALA A 688 -24.88 11.07 13.99
N ALA A 689 -25.44 9.89 14.25
CA ALA A 689 -24.89 8.62 13.78
C ALA A 689 -24.89 8.54 12.25
N LYS A 690 -26.02 8.87 11.59
CA LYS A 690 -26.16 8.90 10.13
C LYS A 690 -25.23 9.92 9.47
N ALA A 691 -24.94 11.04 10.12
CA ALA A 691 -23.98 12.01 9.62
C ALA A 691 -22.52 11.51 9.69
N ALA A 692 -22.23 10.55 10.57
CA ALA A 692 -20.89 10.04 10.83
C ALA A 692 -20.56 8.70 10.13
N MET A 693 -21.55 7.97 9.60
CA MET A 693 -21.33 6.69 8.90
C MET A 693 -22.20 6.54 7.64
N SER A 694 -21.73 5.74 6.69
CA SER A 694 -22.46 5.43 5.45
C SER A 694 -23.22 4.09 5.53
N LEU A 695 -22.93 3.27 6.54
CA LEU A 695 -23.60 1.99 6.75
C LEU A 695 -25.02 2.13 7.29
N PRO A 696 -25.93 1.17 7.00
CA PRO A 696 -27.27 1.15 7.54
C PRO A 696 -27.29 1.15 9.08
N VAL A 697 -28.01 2.11 9.67
CA VAL A 697 -28.09 2.24 11.13
C VAL A 697 -29.31 1.50 11.66
N LYS A 698 -29.07 0.61 12.63
CA LYS A 698 -30.12 0.00 13.46
C LYS A 698 -30.32 0.85 14.71
N VAL A 699 -31.56 1.19 15.00
CA VAL A 699 -31.94 1.93 16.22
C VAL A 699 -32.73 1.01 17.13
N ALA A 700 -32.31 0.89 18.39
CA ALA A 700 -32.99 0.09 19.40
C ALA A 700 -33.79 1.02 20.33
N LEU A 701 -35.05 0.67 20.57
CA LEU A 701 -35.97 1.32 21.49
C LEU A 701 -36.47 0.29 22.50
N PRO A 702 -36.75 0.65 23.76
CA PRO A 702 -37.50 -0.26 24.63
C PRO A 702 -38.88 -0.53 24.07
N GLY A 703 -39.35 -1.75 24.25
CA GLY A 703 -40.69 -2.12 23.86
C GLY A 703 -41.78 -1.54 24.78
N PRO A 704 -43.02 -1.50 24.28
CA PRO A 704 -44.15 -0.90 24.99
C PRO A 704 -44.52 -1.63 26.28
N TYR A 705 -44.35 -2.95 26.38
CA TYR A 705 -44.67 -3.74 27.57
C TYR A 705 -43.67 -3.46 28.69
N LEU A 706 -42.37 -3.48 28.41
CA LEU A 706 -41.32 -3.08 29.35
C LEU A 706 -41.58 -1.67 29.88
N LEU A 707 -41.85 -0.69 29.00
CA LEU A 707 -42.12 0.69 29.41
C LEU A 707 -43.39 0.81 30.23
N ALA A 708 -44.51 0.23 29.80
CA ALA A 708 -45.77 0.30 30.54
C ALA A 708 -45.65 -0.33 31.93
N ARG A 709 -44.92 -1.45 32.04
CA ARG A 709 -44.64 -2.10 33.33
C ARG A 709 -43.71 -1.27 34.21
N THR A 710 -42.67 -0.68 33.63
CA THR A 710 -41.66 0.06 34.40
C THR A 710 -42.13 1.45 34.79
N LEU A 711 -43.00 2.09 34.01
CA LEU A 711 -43.54 3.41 34.33
C LEU A 711 -44.73 3.34 35.30
N TRP A 712 -45.27 2.13 35.55
CA TRP A 712 -46.43 1.92 36.40
C TRP A 712 -46.05 1.80 37.89
N LEU A 713 -46.44 2.81 38.66
CA LEU A 713 -46.35 2.87 40.12
C LEU A 713 -47.73 3.11 40.74
N ASP A 714 -48.25 2.09 41.42
CA ASP A 714 -49.59 2.09 42.01
C ASP A 714 -49.81 3.29 42.97
N CYS A 715 -48.78 3.72 43.69
CA CYS A 715 -48.88 4.80 44.69
C CYS A 715 -48.91 6.25 44.14
N LEU A 716 -48.61 6.46 42.86
CA LEU A 716 -48.45 7.81 42.27
C LEU A 716 -49.35 8.08 41.06
N LEU A 717 -49.91 7.04 40.42
CA LEU A 717 -50.61 7.16 39.14
C LEU A 717 -52.13 7.30 39.21
N GLU A 718 -52.76 7.06 40.37
CA GLU A 718 -54.22 7.12 40.56
C GLU A 718 -54.84 8.48 40.14
N ARG A 719 -54.03 9.53 40.01
CA ARG A 719 -54.45 10.88 39.62
C ARG A 719 -54.45 11.15 38.11
N HIS A 720 -53.79 10.32 37.30
CA HIS A 720 -53.52 10.61 35.89
C HIS A 720 -53.89 9.48 34.93
N TYR A 721 -53.82 8.22 35.37
CA TYR A 721 -54.20 7.06 34.57
C TYR A 721 -55.19 6.18 35.34
N ARG A 722 -56.29 5.79 34.70
CA ARG A 722 -57.34 4.95 35.29
C ARG A 722 -56.91 3.49 35.43
N ASP A 723 -56.13 3.02 34.47
CA ASP A 723 -55.70 1.62 34.34
C ASP A 723 -54.39 1.53 33.54
N ARG A 724 -53.72 0.37 33.66
CA ARG A 724 -52.46 0.06 32.96
C ARG A 724 -52.59 0.09 31.45
N GLU A 725 -53.78 -0.21 30.93
CA GLU A 725 -54.06 -0.26 29.50
C GLU A 725 -54.03 1.14 28.88
N THR A 726 -54.58 2.15 29.57
CA THR A 726 -54.54 3.55 29.15
C THR A 726 -53.10 4.08 29.11
N LEU A 727 -52.26 3.75 30.11
CA LEU A 727 -50.83 4.09 30.07
C LEU A 727 -50.11 3.40 28.91
N ALA A 728 -50.38 2.11 28.70
CA ALA A 728 -49.77 1.33 27.62
C ALA A 728 -50.14 1.88 26.22
N ASN A 729 -51.37 2.37 26.04
CA ASN A 729 -51.81 3.02 24.81
C ASN A 729 -50.99 4.29 24.51
N ASP A 730 -50.76 5.15 25.51
CA ASP A 730 -49.95 6.35 25.33
C ASP A 730 -48.48 6.02 25.08
N VAL A 731 -47.92 5.02 25.77
CA VAL A 731 -46.56 4.49 25.50
C VAL A 731 -46.45 4.00 24.05
N CYS A 732 -47.43 3.22 23.58
CA CYS A 732 -47.45 2.73 22.20
C CYS A 732 -47.51 3.88 21.19
N GLN A 733 -48.27 4.93 21.49
CA GLN A 733 -48.38 6.10 20.62
C GLN A 733 -47.04 6.87 20.55
N VAL A 734 -46.40 7.12 21.69
CA VAL A 734 -45.07 7.76 21.77
C VAL A 734 -44.03 6.98 20.95
N LEU A 735 -43.95 5.66 21.15
CA LEU A 735 -43.00 4.79 20.46
C LEU A 735 -43.29 4.69 18.95
N ARG A 736 -44.57 4.64 18.57
CA ARG A 736 -45.00 4.63 17.17
C ARG A 736 -44.57 5.91 16.45
N ASP A 737 -44.78 7.06 17.08
CA ASP A 737 -44.41 8.35 16.50
C ASP A 737 -42.89 8.45 16.33
N GLU A 738 -42.11 8.03 17.33
CA GLU A 738 -40.64 8.00 17.24
C GLU A 738 -40.17 7.04 16.13
N ALA A 739 -40.70 5.83 16.06
CA ALA A 739 -40.36 4.86 15.03
C ALA A 739 -40.72 5.37 13.62
N ALA A 740 -41.87 6.01 13.45
CA ALA A 740 -42.26 6.59 12.17
C ALA A 740 -41.29 7.69 11.71
N HIS A 741 -40.85 8.56 12.63
CA HIS A 741 -39.86 9.59 12.31
C HIS A 741 -38.47 9.00 12.00
N LEU A 742 -38.03 7.99 12.75
CA LEU A 742 -36.77 7.29 12.49
C LEU A 742 -36.77 6.65 11.09
N LEU A 743 -37.86 5.98 10.71
CA LEU A 743 -38.01 5.38 9.38
C LEU A 743 -38.04 6.44 8.27
N ALA A 744 -38.77 7.55 8.48
CA ALA A 744 -38.83 8.65 7.52
C ALA A 744 -37.46 9.33 7.31
N GLU A 745 -36.66 9.41 8.37
CA GLU A 745 -35.29 9.94 8.35
C GLU A 745 -34.27 8.89 7.88
N GLY A 746 -34.71 7.67 7.53
CA GLY A 746 -33.89 6.65 6.86
C GLY A 746 -33.19 5.65 7.79
N ALA A 747 -33.70 5.43 9.00
CA ALA A 747 -33.25 4.30 9.83
C ALA A 747 -33.57 2.98 9.11
N ALA A 748 -32.59 2.09 9.02
CA ALA A 748 -32.75 0.84 8.26
C ALA A 748 -33.58 -0.20 9.04
N ILE A 749 -33.42 -0.21 10.36
CA ILE A 749 -34.10 -1.13 11.27
C ILE A 749 -34.43 -0.36 12.55
N VAL A 750 -35.69 -0.43 12.99
CA VAL A 750 -36.11 -0.04 14.34
C VAL A 750 -36.43 -1.31 15.13
N GLN A 751 -35.66 -1.57 16.18
CA GLN A 751 -35.80 -2.74 17.05
C GLN A 751 -36.51 -2.32 18.34
N PHE A 752 -37.50 -3.10 18.77
CA PHE A 752 -38.15 -2.94 20.08
C PHE A 752 -37.69 -4.05 21.02
N ASP A 753 -37.06 -3.66 22.13
CA ASP A 753 -36.47 -4.58 23.09
C ASP A 753 -37.42 -4.87 24.26
N GLU A 754 -37.83 -6.14 24.38
CA GLU A 754 -38.75 -6.65 25.40
C GLU A 754 -38.12 -7.79 26.21
N PRO A 755 -37.16 -7.51 27.10
CA PRO A 755 -36.48 -8.54 27.88
C PRO A 755 -37.37 -9.18 28.95
N VAL A 756 -38.50 -8.56 29.29
CA VAL A 756 -39.38 -8.95 30.41
C VAL A 756 -40.75 -9.47 29.96
N LEU A 757 -40.92 -9.78 28.67
CA LEU A 757 -42.18 -10.24 28.09
C LEU A 757 -42.67 -11.57 28.68
#